data_AF-A0A0C3CUL7-F1
#
_entry.id   AF-A0A0C3CUL7-F1
#
_cell.length_a   1.000
_cell.length_b   1.000
_cell.length_c   1.000
_cell.angle_alpha   90.00
_cell.angle_beta   90.00
_cell.angle_gamma   90.00
#
_symmetry.space_group_name_H-M   'P 1'
#
loop_
_entity.id
_entity.type
_entity.pdbx_description
1 polymer ?
#
loop_
_entity_poly.entity_id
_entity_poly.type
_entity_poly.pdbx_seq_one_letter_code
_entity_poly.pdbx_strand_id
1 'polypeptide(L)'
;MNFRQLAFHDHQEVFFITSAAILSGFALRPDSTFLPIVATLSLLLVYSPFLFRQENNYISRIALTTTSLAVGTSLPRLRASQEALSTPGASIAALLSSSLLLSSFTVSALYVSTKISTRLASPISQATIFPAVWATLWCTISYISPVGHLSTWSVADNADAYGWIAPYLGPAAKDWIVGAWAIVVSQTVGRWYIGSEDEDLLDVHANQRNARHNNSAGAKVISFFLVFLTIPSFIFPNLPLPISAIDKSTPLTVGCALPTFQRYKNHVLTLDDYIRESDKLRSFGARIILWPEGAVVFHSDTERQDAFKEITERITGPYIGVSFEETIGDPADPTGRKSLTRTGLAILSHRSAEPHQIYYKRHLVPVAESYRLRHSTLPPSIFEASIPRPKEIPKDQWGGNTRPVQLTSSICLDFANPTPFAELEERPALILAPARTLDPTVGNAMWLQARQRANELDSMVLWCDGGEGGVSGVGGGGFDDVTQVGPGSFVRTIGVQYPFDSRRSLFAVFGDSFLIFSWILVIAPGLVSRGNILQSIRHGGRTGSTEGLVYLPTSTQSNTSQSKFALTLRGSLRSLTRKSPYTSDFGRRIFRKKSASSKEPCTGEDWVDDFHLVTAEDIDAPSFSPFPTASAIPAHTVGQVSSEKEAITPKLSVDPYSSLSPLVISDTLRLSTITTPDSPTPTFTEFAHLASSFPQPPSFIPAPRHPASPSAPRVITHPDTTSPISEVYPNRFQQFKFTIMYSGKRTDVVDFGGETDYSEVKWFQDPPQRTRPQPAAEQPSSTPYMPTIETIHANENFEFALSAAPNVLYQRYMQYGQLGVLGWCSEFGELIDGLKTLGLSGNMFITTRTQALKTCEDILALKMEDLKMQIIIMFLSSQVARLRRFLDADRVWTDYPDTSFPLEPK
;
A
#
# COMPACT_ATOMS: atom_id res chain seq x y z
N MET A 1 36.59 -4.86 24.52
CA MET A 1 35.66 -6.00 24.40
C MET A 1 35.18 -6.03 22.95
N ASN A 2 35.20 -7.19 22.27
CA ASN A 2 34.82 -7.25 20.86
C ASN A 2 33.30 -7.20 20.71
N PHE A 3 32.76 -6.36 19.82
CA PHE A 3 31.31 -6.30 19.54
C PHE A 3 30.75 -7.68 19.16
N ARG A 4 31.52 -8.48 18.40
CA ARG A 4 31.16 -9.87 18.04
C ARG A 4 30.95 -10.78 19.26
N GLN A 5 31.64 -10.53 20.37
CA GLN A 5 31.46 -11.28 21.62
C GLN A 5 30.19 -10.82 22.35
N LEU A 6 30.07 -9.50 22.59
CA LEU A 6 28.95 -8.93 23.32
C LEU A 6 27.59 -9.21 22.64
N ALA A 7 27.50 -8.98 21.33
CA ALA A 7 26.25 -9.09 20.58
C ALA A 7 25.80 -10.53 20.31
N PHE A 8 26.74 -11.49 20.17
CA PHE A 8 26.41 -12.85 19.70
C PHE A 8 26.73 -13.97 20.69
N HIS A 9 27.53 -13.74 21.73
CA HIS A 9 27.75 -14.69 22.83
C HIS A 9 27.06 -14.24 24.11
N ASP A 10 27.34 -13.02 24.58
CA ASP A 10 26.90 -12.59 25.92
C ASP A 10 25.42 -12.21 25.96
N HIS A 11 24.92 -11.55 24.91
CA HIS A 11 23.54 -11.04 24.82
C HIS A 11 22.80 -11.47 23.54
N GLN A 12 23.11 -12.66 23.02
CA GLN A 12 22.62 -13.19 21.74
C GLN A 12 21.09 -13.02 21.55
N GLU A 13 20.30 -13.51 22.50
CA GLU A 13 18.83 -13.52 22.37
C GLU A 13 18.26 -12.09 22.33
N VAL A 14 18.77 -11.18 23.15
CA VAL A 14 18.38 -9.76 23.17
C VAL A 14 18.73 -9.10 21.83
N PHE A 15 19.95 -9.30 21.33
CA PHE A 15 20.41 -8.69 20.09
C PHE A 15 19.57 -9.13 18.88
N PHE A 16 19.37 -10.44 18.70
CA PHE A 16 18.59 -10.96 17.56
C PHE A 16 17.10 -10.59 17.65
N ILE A 17 16.48 -10.66 18.84
CA ILE A 17 15.04 -10.37 19.00
C ILE A 17 14.72 -8.88 18.83
N THR A 18 15.59 -7.98 19.32
CA THR A 18 15.43 -6.52 19.14
C THR A 18 15.74 -6.10 17.70
N SER A 19 16.84 -6.57 17.11
CA SER A 19 17.19 -6.27 15.72
C SER A 19 16.12 -6.80 14.74
N ALA A 20 15.50 -7.95 15.04
CA ALA A 20 14.41 -8.48 14.24
C ALA A 20 13.16 -7.58 14.27
N ALA A 21 12.80 -7.03 15.43
CA ALA A 21 11.68 -6.08 15.56
C ALA A 21 11.95 -4.75 14.84
N ILE A 22 13.18 -4.23 14.96
CA ILE A 22 13.56 -2.97 14.29
C ILE A 22 13.55 -3.17 12.76
N LEU A 23 14.17 -4.24 12.25
CA LEU A 23 14.22 -4.50 10.81
C LEU A 23 12.83 -4.88 10.24
N SER A 24 11.99 -5.63 10.96
CA SER A 24 10.63 -5.94 10.49
C SER A 24 9.74 -4.69 10.40
N GLY A 25 9.96 -3.70 11.26
CA GLY A 25 9.35 -2.38 11.18
C GLY A 25 9.80 -1.55 9.97
N PHE A 26 10.98 -1.78 9.41
CA PHE A 26 11.34 -1.22 8.10
C PHE A 26 10.77 -2.08 6.95
N ALA A 27 10.79 -3.41 7.09
CA ALA A 27 10.41 -4.36 6.05
C ALA A 27 8.95 -4.31 5.60
N LEU A 28 8.00 -3.98 6.48
CA LEU A 28 6.56 -3.96 6.15
C LEU A 28 5.93 -2.56 6.06
N ARG A 29 6.75 -1.52 5.92
CA ARG A 29 6.29 -0.22 5.42
C ARG A 29 5.85 -0.36 3.95
N PRO A 30 4.82 0.35 3.46
CA PRO A 30 4.45 0.33 2.04
C PRO A 30 5.56 0.81 1.11
N ASP A 31 6.38 1.76 1.55
CA ASP A 31 7.57 2.27 0.85
C ASP A 31 8.83 1.44 1.12
N SER A 32 8.72 0.21 1.64
CA SER A 32 9.86 -0.69 1.77
C SER A 32 10.30 -1.21 0.42
N THR A 33 11.53 -0.86 0.03
CA THR A 33 12.28 -1.57 -1.00
C THR A 33 12.54 -3.03 -0.58
N PHE A 34 13.17 -3.84 -1.45
CA PHE A 34 13.47 -5.24 -1.13
C PHE A 34 14.53 -5.41 -0.02
N LEU A 35 15.37 -4.41 0.24
CA LEU A 35 16.56 -4.53 1.11
C LEU A 35 16.22 -4.78 2.59
N PRO A 36 15.28 -4.05 3.24
CA PRO A 36 14.92 -4.32 4.63
C PRO A 36 14.29 -5.70 4.84
N ILE A 37 13.54 -6.22 3.86
CA ILE A 37 12.98 -7.58 3.92
C ILE A 37 14.12 -8.61 3.85
N VAL A 38 15.03 -8.48 2.88
CA VAL A 38 16.23 -9.34 2.79
C VAL A 38 17.04 -9.31 4.10
N ALA A 39 17.30 -8.12 4.66
CA ALA A 39 18.04 -7.98 5.91
C ALA A 39 17.34 -8.66 7.10
N THR A 40 16.02 -8.47 7.24
CA THR A 40 15.21 -9.12 8.29
C THR A 40 15.27 -10.63 8.18
N LEU A 41 15.06 -11.18 6.98
CA LEU A 41 15.10 -12.62 6.75
C LEU A 41 16.51 -13.20 6.92
N SER A 42 17.56 -12.47 6.52
CA SER A 42 18.93 -12.89 6.78
C SER A 42 19.25 -12.97 8.27
N LEU A 43 18.84 -11.98 9.06
CA LEU A 43 19.01 -11.98 10.50
C LEU A 43 18.32 -13.20 11.14
N LEU A 44 17.06 -13.46 10.75
CA LEU A 44 16.28 -14.61 11.23
C LEU A 44 16.87 -15.95 10.78
N LEU A 45 17.46 -16.04 9.58
CA LEU A 45 18.16 -17.24 9.08
C LEU A 45 19.48 -17.50 9.82
N VAL A 46 20.22 -16.47 10.23
CA VAL A 46 21.39 -16.62 11.11
C VAL A 46 20.97 -17.08 12.52
N TYR A 47 19.82 -16.60 13.00
CA TYR A 47 19.30 -16.97 14.34
C TYR A 47 18.62 -18.34 14.40
N SER A 48 18.06 -18.84 13.28
CA SER A 48 17.24 -20.06 13.23
C SER A 48 17.88 -21.32 13.87
N PRO A 49 19.21 -21.58 13.77
CA PRO A 49 19.84 -22.75 14.41
C PRO A 49 19.79 -22.71 15.94
N PHE A 50 19.77 -21.51 16.53
CA PHE A 50 19.67 -21.29 17.98
C PHE A 50 18.21 -21.29 18.43
N LEU A 51 17.36 -20.57 17.68
CA LEU A 51 15.91 -20.47 17.92
C LEU A 51 15.23 -21.85 17.97
N PHE A 52 15.64 -22.77 17.08
CA PHE A 52 15.06 -24.11 16.96
C PHE A 52 15.91 -25.25 17.58
N ARG A 53 16.88 -24.91 18.43
CA ARG A 53 17.66 -25.87 19.22
C ARG A 53 16.83 -26.39 20.39
N GLN A 54 16.83 -27.70 20.60
CA GLN A 54 16.02 -28.36 21.63
C GLN A 54 16.68 -28.22 23.02
N GLU A 55 16.50 -27.05 23.60
CA GLU A 55 16.90 -26.66 24.96
C GLU A 55 15.63 -26.27 25.75
N ASN A 56 15.65 -26.34 27.08
CA ASN A 56 14.45 -26.23 27.92
C ASN A 56 13.57 -24.99 27.66
N ASN A 57 14.14 -23.89 27.15
CA ASN A 57 13.44 -22.61 26.96
C ASN A 57 13.05 -22.31 25.50
N TYR A 58 13.23 -23.24 24.54
CA TYR A 58 13.10 -22.93 23.10
C TYR A 58 11.73 -22.36 22.69
N ILE A 59 10.64 -22.81 23.34
CA ILE A 59 9.27 -22.30 23.09
C ILE A 59 9.16 -20.82 23.46
N SER A 60 9.77 -20.41 24.57
CA SER A 60 9.81 -18.99 25.00
C SER A 60 10.52 -18.12 23.95
N ARG A 61 11.64 -18.61 23.40
CA ARG A 61 12.40 -17.88 22.37
C ARG A 61 11.60 -17.74 21.06
N ILE A 62 10.86 -18.78 20.67
CA ILE A 62 9.93 -18.74 19.53
C ILE A 62 8.81 -17.72 19.79
N ALA A 63 8.19 -17.74 20.97
CA ALA A 63 7.14 -16.79 21.34
C ALA A 63 7.65 -15.34 21.33
N LEU A 64 8.75 -15.05 22.03
CA LEU A 64 9.37 -13.73 22.10
C LEU A 64 9.78 -13.20 20.72
N THR A 65 10.34 -14.05 19.85
CA THR A 65 10.68 -13.66 18.47
C THR A 65 9.43 -13.37 17.63
N THR A 66 8.38 -14.18 17.79
CA THR A 66 7.12 -13.99 17.06
C THR A 66 6.42 -12.70 17.49
N THR A 67 6.41 -12.40 18.79
CA THR A 67 5.86 -11.15 19.35
C THR A 67 6.72 -9.93 18.98
N SER A 68 8.05 -10.02 18.99
CA SER A 68 8.91 -8.89 18.63
C SER A 68 8.78 -8.53 17.15
N LEU A 69 8.70 -9.55 16.26
CA LEU A 69 8.36 -9.35 14.86
C LEU A 69 6.99 -8.67 14.70
N ALA A 70 5.97 -9.16 15.41
CA ALA A 70 4.60 -8.63 15.34
C ALA A 70 4.49 -7.16 15.78
N VAL A 71 5.17 -6.78 16.86
CA VAL A 71 5.27 -5.39 17.34
C VAL A 71 5.98 -4.52 16.31
N GLY A 72 7.12 -4.99 15.79
CA GLY A 72 7.86 -4.29 14.73
C GLY A 72 7.01 -4.04 13.48
N THR A 73 6.34 -5.07 12.96
CA THR A 73 5.47 -4.97 11.78
C THR A 73 4.21 -4.14 11.99
N SER A 74 3.74 -4.01 13.24
CA SER A 74 2.57 -3.17 13.57
C SER A 74 2.93 -1.68 13.59
N LEU A 75 4.14 -1.32 14.01
CA LEU A 75 4.51 0.08 14.27
C LEU A 75 4.31 1.03 13.07
N PRO A 76 4.68 0.69 11.81
CA PRO A 76 4.42 1.56 10.65
C PRO A 76 2.95 1.70 10.28
N ARG A 77 2.13 0.73 10.68
CA ARG A 77 0.70 0.62 10.33
C ARG A 77 -0.21 1.19 11.42
N LEU A 78 0.37 1.64 12.53
CA LEU A 78 -0.36 2.07 13.73
C LEU A 78 -1.31 3.23 13.44
N ARG A 79 -0.85 4.29 12.75
CA ARG A 79 -1.68 5.45 12.37
C ARG A 79 -2.89 5.01 11.54
N ALA A 80 -2.64 4.42 10.37
CA ALA A 80 -3.70 3.94 9.48
C ALA A 80 -4.68 2.96 10.16
N SER A 81 -4.25 2.22 11.20
CA SER A 81 -5.16 1.38 11.97
C SER A 81 -6.07 2.17 12.91
N GLN A 82 -5.60 3.26 13.55
CA GLN A 82 -6.35 3.98 14.59
C GLN A 82 -7.71 4.51 14.09
N GLU A 83 -7.80 4.81 12.79
CA GLU A 83 -8.98 5.33 12.10
C GLU A 83 -9.83 4.22 11.43
N ALA A 84 -9.36 2.97 11.41
CA ALA A 84 -9.95 1.88 10.61
C ALA A 84 -11.14 1.13 11.25
N LEU A 85 -11.39 1.28 12.56
CA LEU A 85 -12.53 0.71 13.27
C LEU A 85 -13.13 1.74 14.24
N SER A 86 -14.36 1.49 14.68
CA SER A 86 -15.12 2.37 15.58
C SER A 86 -14.49 2.64 16.95
N THR A 87 -13.44 1.90 17.35
CA THR A 87 -12.61 2.24 18.51
C THR A 87 -11.13 1.97 18.21
N PRO A 88 -10.20 2.91 18.53
CA PRO A 88 -8.77 2.71 18.32
C PRO A 88 -8.20 1.49 19.07
N GLY A 89 -8.77 1.13 20.22
CA GLY A 89 -8.38 -0.06 20.98
C GLY A 89 -8.65 -1.37 20.21
N ALA A 90 -9.82 -1.49 19.56
CA ALA A 90 -10.12 -2.65 18.71
C ALA A 90 -9.21 -2.69 17.47
N SER A 91 -8.94 -1.54 16.85
CA SER A 91 -7.99 -1.44 15.74
C SER A 91 -6.59 -1.93 16.09
N ILE A 92 -6.03 -1.45 17.20
CA ILE A 92 -4.68 -1.82 17.64
C ILE A 92 -4.64 -3.31 18.00
N ALA A 93 -5.68 -3.84 18.65
CA ALA A 93 -5.80 -5.27 18.93
C ALA A 93 -5.88 -6.12 17.64
N ALA A 94 -6.64 -5.68 16.63
CA ALA A 94 -6.74 -6.36 15.34
C ALA A 94 -5.42 -6.31 14.54
N LEU A 95 -4.73 -5.16 14.55
CA LEU A 95 -3.43 -4.99 13.92
C LEU A 95 -2.35 -5.87 14.57
N LEU A 96 -2.30 -5.91 15.91
CA LEU A 96 -1.37 -6.78 16.65
C LEU A 96 -1.69 -8.26 16.42
N SER A 97 -2.98 -8.65 16.42
CA SER A 97 -3.41 -10.05 16.23
C SER A 97 -3.09 -10.56 14.82
N SER A 98 -3.36 -9.75 13.79
CA SER A 98 -3.00 -10.08 12.40
C SER A 98 -1.48 -10.10 12.21
N SER A 99 -0.75 -9.13 12.76
CA SER A 99 0.72 -9.10 12.72
C SER A 99 1.35 -10.31 13.45
N LEU A 100 0.76 -10.78 14.54
CA LEU A 100 1.18 -11.98 15.26
C LEU A 100 0.94 -13.24 14.44
N LEU A 101 -0.21 -13.36 13.78
CA LEU A 101 -0.53 -14.47 12.87
C LEU A 101 0.47 -14.53 11.70
N LEU A 102 0.72 -13.41 11.02
CA LEU A 102 1.66 -13.31 9.90
C LEU A 102 3.12 -13.56 10.33
N SER A 103 3.50 -13.11 11.53
CA SER A 103 4.79 -13.43 12.14
C SER A 103 4.90 -14.93 12.48
N SER A 104 3.82 -15.57 12.92
CA SER A 104 3.81 -17.01 13.20
C SER A 104 4.01 -17.86 11.93
N PHE A 105 3.45 -17.43 10.80
CA PHE A 105 3.70 -18.06 9.49
C PHE A 105 5.16 -17.86 9.05
N THR A 106 5.72 -16.67 9.24
CA THR A 106 7.15 -16.36 8.98
C THR A 106 8.09 -17.28 9.77
N VAL A 107 7.88 -17.40 11.08
CA VAL A 107 8.68 -18.29 11.95
C VAL A 107 8.44 -19.77 11.61
N SER A 108 7.23 -20.14 11.18
CA SER A 108 6.92 -21.50 10.71
C SER A 108 7.65 -21.86 9.41
N ALA A 109 7.75 -20.96 8.43
CA ALA A 109 8.55 -21.16 7.22
C ALA A 109 10.05 -21.34 7.55
N LEU A 110 10.57 -20.53 8.46
CA LEU A 110 11.95 -20.66 8.95
C LEU A 110 12.17 -22.01 9.64
N TYR A 111 11.23 -22.48 10.46
CA TYR A 111 11.29 -23.79 11.12
C TYR A 111 11.29 -24.93 10.09
N VAL A 112 10.31 -24.94 9.18
CA VAL A 112 10.16 -25.97 8.13
C VAL A 112 11.41 -26.02 7.25
N SER A 113 11.90 -24.87 6.79
CA SER A 113 13.13 -24.78 6.01
C SER A 113 14.34 -25.33 6.77
N THR A 114 14.53 -24.93 8.03
CA THR A 114 15.67 -25.38 8.86
C THR A 114 15.63 -26.89 9.14
N LYS A 115 14.44 -27.48 9.35
CA LYS A 115 14.30 -28.93 9.56
C LYS A 115 14.38 -29.73 8.25
N ILE A 116 14.11 -29.14 7.08
CA ILE A 116 14.28 -29.80 5.78
C ILE A 116 15.72 -29.69 5.27
N SER A 117 16.39 -28.54 5.41
CA SER A 117 17.76 -28.34 4.92
C SER A 117 18.74 -29.36 5.52
N THR A 118 18.64 -29.64 6.82
CA THR A 118 19.42 -30.69 7.51
C THR A 118 19.21 -32.11 6.99
N ARG A 119 18.21 -32.35 6.13
CA ARG A 119 17.91 -33.65 5.49
C ARG A 119 18.27 -33.70 4.00
N LEU A 120 18.69 -32.59 3.40
CA LEU A 120 19.01 -32.49 1.97
C LEU A 120 20.52 -32.67 1.73
N ALA A 121 20.89 -33.67 0.95
CA ALA A 121 22.30 -34.02 0.71
C ALA A 121 23.04 -33.08 -0.26
N SER A 122 22.32 -32.28 -1.07
CA SER A 122 22.93 -31.35 -2.02
C SER A 122 22.97 -29.92 -1.45
N PRO A 123 24.13 -29.22 -1.50
CA PRO A 123 24.23 -27.81 -1.10
C PRO A 123 23.32 -26.86 -1.87
N ILE A 124 23.03 -27.16 -3.14
CA ILE A 124 22.09 -26.36 -3.95
C ILE A 124 20.68 -26.52 -3.38
N SER A 125 20.22 -27.76 -3.15
CA SER A 125 18.93 -28.04 -2.51
C SER A 125 18.81 -27.40 -1.12
N GLN A 126 19.88 -27.39 -0.32
CA GLN A 126 19.91 -26.71 0.99
C GLN A 126 19.82 -25.19 0.89
N ALA A 127 20.28 -24.59 -0.21
CA ALA A 127 20.23 -23.15 -0.42
C ALA A 127 18.92 -22.70 -1.11
N THR A 128 18.28 -23.54 -1.93
CA THR A 128 17.01 -23.24 -2.61
C THR A 128 15.75 -23.57 -1.81
N ILE A 129 15.84 -24.38 -0.74
CA ILE A 129 14.66 -24.76 0.07
C ILE A 129 13.97 -23.57 0.75
N PHE A 130 14.71 -22.62 1.34
CA PHE A 130 14.09 -21.44 1.96
C PHE A 130 13.37 -20.56 0.91
N PRO A 131 14.00 -20.18 -0.23
CA PRO A 131 13.32 -19.49 -1.33
C PRO A 131 12.02 -20.17 -1.78
N ALA A 132 12.03 -21.50 -1.97
CA ALA A 132 10.85 -22.24 -2.41
C ALA A 132 9.74 -22.25 -1.34
N VAL A 133 10.09 -22.46 -0.07
CA VAL A 133 9.14 -22.41 1.06
C VAL A 133 8.56 -21.01 1.24
N TRP A 134 9.38 -19.96 1.15
CA TRP A 134 8.96 -18.56 1.30
C TRP A 134 7.99 -18.12 0.19
N ALA A 135 8.35 -18.34 -1.07
CA ALA A 135 7.47 -18.02 -2.21
C ALA A 135 6.17 -18.83 -2.18
N THR A 136 6.23 -20.12 -1.81
CA THR A 136 5.03 -20.95 -1.68
C THR A 136 4.12 -20.45 -0.55
N LEU A 137 4.69 -20.04 0.58
CA LEU A 137 3.92 -19.52 1.72
C LEU A 137 3.15 -18.26 1.34
N TRP A 138 3.81 -17.25 0.77
CA TRP A 138 3.16 -15.95 0.54
C TRP A 138 2.18 -15.93 -0.62
N CYS A 139 2.45 -16.70 -1.68
CA CYS A 139 1.45 -17.01 -2.70
C CYS A 139 0.24 -17.75 -2.07
N THR A 140 0.45 -18.76 -1.22
CA THR A 140 -0.65 -19.45 -0.53
C THR A 140 -1.45 -18.50 0.37
N ILE A 141 -0.79 -17.56 1.06
CA ILE A 141 -1.46 -16.56 1.89
C ILE A 141 -2.23 -15.54 1.03
N SER A 142 -1.74 -15.09 -0.13
CA SER A 142 -2.49 -14.14 -0.96
C SER A 142 -3.73 -14.74 -1.62
N TYR A 143 -3.80 -16.07 -1.82
CA TYR A 143 -5.04 -16.76 -2.24
C TYR A 143 -6.04 -17.04 -1.10
N ILE A 144 -5.58 -17.13 0.17
CA ILE A 144 -6.44 -17.43 1.33
C ILE A 144 -6.91 -16.15 2.04
N SER A 145 -6.10 -15.10 2.03
CA SER A 145 -6.37 -13.84 2.72
C SER A 145 -7.38 -12.98 1.93
N PRO A 146 -8.44 -12.46 2.57
CA PRO A 146 -9.42 -11.63 1.89
C PRO A 146 -8.90 -10.23 1.51
N VAL A 147 -7.72 -9.83 2.01
CA VAL A 147 -6.97 -8.63 1.56
C VAL A 147 -5.76 -8.98 0.68
N GLY A 148 -5.67 -10.25 0.25
CA GLY A 148 -4.63 -10.75 -0.65
C GLY A 148 -3.21 -10.32 -0.26
N HIS A 149 -2.48 -9.77 -1.24
CA HIS A 149 -1.08 -9.38 -1.10
C HIS A 149 -0.80 -8.30 -0.03
N LEU A 150 -1.78 -7.50 0.41
CA LEU A 150 -1.57 -6.51 1.49
C LEU A 150 -1.23 -7.16 2.84
N SER A 151 -1.62 -8.42 3.02
CA SER A 151 -1.28 -9.25 4.19
C SER A 151 0.01 -10.05 4.03
N THR A 152 0.72 -9.93 2.91
CA THR A 152 1.95 -10.70 2.65
C THR A 152 3.20 -9.91 3.03
N TRP A 153 4.32 -10.62 3.21
CA TRP A 153 5.66 -10.02 3.27
C TRP A 153 6.30 -9.91 1.86
N SER A 154 5.47 -9.87 0.81
CA SER A 154 5.91 -9.75 -0.58
C SER A 154 6.17 -8.29 -0.94
N VAL A 155 7.25 -8.03 -1.69
CA VAL A 155 7.58 -6.68 -2.17
C VAL A 155 6.64 -6.32 -3.32
N ALA A 156 5.68 -5.44 -3.07
CA ALA A 156 4.81 -4.86 -4.10
C ALA A 156 5.59 -3.92 -5.04
N ASP A 157 6.61 -3.25 -4.49
CA ASP A 157 7.48 -2.36 -5.24
C ASP A 157 8.33 -3.08 -6.31
N ASN A 158 8.82 -2.33 -7.28
CA ASN A 158 9.80 -2.82 -8.24
C ASN A 158 11.20 -2.72 -7.61
N ALA A 159 11.76 -3.87 -7.23
CA ALA A 159 13.21 -3.97 -7.14
C ALA A 159 13.74 -3.86 -8.58
N ASP A 160 14.17 -2.67 -9.01
CA ASP A 160 14.38 -2.30 -10.42
C ASP A 160 15.15 -3.34 -11.24
N ALA A 161 16.24 -3.86 -10.66
CA ALA A 161 17.10 -4.89 -11.24
C ALA A 161 16.38 -6.22 -11.60
N TYR A 162 15.19 -6.44 -11.04
CA TYR A 162 14.34 -7.62 -11.23
C TYR A 162 12.92 -7.28 -11.71
N GLY A 163 12.60 -6.00 -11.96
CA GLY A 163 11.25 -5.58 -12.40
C GLY A 163 10.81 -6.27 -13.69
N TRP A 164 11.75 -6.52 -14.60
CA TRP A 164 11.56 -7.23 -15.88
C TRP A 164 10.95 -8.64 -15.74
N ILE A 165 11.00 -9.24 -14.55
CA ILE A 165 10.50 -10.61 -14.30
C ILE A 165 8.97 -10.65 -14.13
N ALA A 166 8.33 -9.54 -13.75
CA ALA A 166 6.90 -9.48 -13.44
C ALA A 166 5.98 -10.08 -14.53
N PRO A 167 6.07 -9.71 -15.82
CA PRO A 167 5.23 -10.28 -16.87
C PRO A 167 5.54 -11.76 -17.21
N TYR A 168 6.68 -12.29 -16.75
CA TYR A 168 7.09 -13.66 -17.05
C TYR A 168 6.73 -14.65 -15.93
N LEU A 169 6.97 -14.29 -14.67
CA LEU A 169 6.92 -15.21 -13.53
C LEU A 169 6.12 -14.68 -12.32
N GLY A 170 5.58 -13.45 -12.39
CA GLY A 170 4.69 -12.90 -11.37
C GLY A 170 5.33 -12.60 -10.01
N PRO A 171 4.50 -12.42 -8.96
CA PRO A 171 4.96 -11.97 -7.65
C PRO A 171 5.71 -13.07 -6.88
N ALA A 172 5.34 -14.35 -7.08
CA ALA A 172 6.02 -15.50 -6.48
C ALA A 172 7.52 -15.59 -6.85
N ALA A 173 7.92 -15.01 -7.99
CA ALA A 173 9.34 -14.89 -8.36
C ALA A 173 10.07 -13.78 -7.60
N LYS A 174 9.43 -12.62 -7.35
CA LYS A 174 9.97 -11.57 -6.45
C LYS A 174 10.24 -12.15 -5.06
N ASP A 175 9.29 -12.91 -4.51
CA ASP A 175 9.43 -13.56 -3.20
C ASP A 175 10.57 -14.59 -3.15
N TRP A 176 10.71 -15.41 -4.20
CA TRP A 176 11.81 -16.36 -4.30
C TRP A 176 13.17 -15.65 -4.34
N ILE A 177 13.28 -14.54 -5.07
CA ILE A 177 14.50 -13.71 -5.16
C ILE A 177 14.85 -13.09 -3.79
N VAL A 178 13.85 -12.56 -3.06
CA VAL A 178 14.03 -12.05 -1.69
C VAL A 178 14.53 -13.16 -0.75
N GLY A 179 13.90 -14.34 -0.79
CA GLY A 179 14.36 -15.49 0.00
C GLY A 179 15.76 -15.99 -0.40
N ALA A 180 16.14 -15.86 -1.67
CA ALA A 180 17.43 -16.30 -2.18
C ALA A 180 18.57 -15.35 -1.78
N TRP A 181 18.34 -14.03 -1.87
CA TRP A 181 19.25 -13.03 -1.30
C TRP A 181 19.39 -13.19 0.22
N ALA A 182 18.28 -13.47 0.92
CA ALA A 182 18.30 -13.69 2.36
C ALA A 182 19.21 -14.87 2.77
N ILE A 183 19.27 -15.94 1.96
CA ILE A 183 20.19 -17.09 2.13
C ILE A 183 21.65 -16.71 1.79
N VAL A 184 21.88 -15.96 0.72
CA VAL A 184 23.24 -15.52 0.33
C VAL A 184 23.87 -14.64 1.43
N VAL A 185 23.13 -13.66 1.92
CA VAL A 185 23.61 -12.74 2.97
C VAL A 185 23.74 -13.46 4.31
N SER A 186 22.76 -14.27 4.74
CA SER A 186 22.87 -15.02 6.02
C SER A 186 24.02 -16.03 6.04
N GLN A 187 24.32 -16.72 4.93
CA GLN A 187 25.51 -17.58 4.86
C GLN A 187 26.82 -16.79 4.87
N THR A 188 26.83 -15.56 4.34
CA THR A 188 28.03 -14.71 4.31
C THR A 188 28.31 -14.14 5.71
N VAL A 189 27.29 -13.57 6.35
CA VAL A 189 27.34 -13.13 7.76
C VAL A 189 27.67 -14.31 8.68
N GLY A 190 27.08 -15.49 8.46
CA GLY A 190 27.33 -16.69 9.26
C GLY A 190 28.79 -17.18 9.22
N ARG A 191 29.49 -17.05 8.08
CA ARG A 191 30.93 -17.36 7.99
C ARG A 191 31.80 -16.33 8.71
N TRP A 192 31.52 -15.04 8.51
CA TRP A 192 32.19 -13.95 9.24
C TRP A 192 31.98 -14.09 10.75
N TYR A 193 30.78 -14.47 11.19
CA TYR A 193 30.44 -14.69 12.59
C TYR A 193 31.14 -15.91 13.21
N ILE A 194 31.32 -17.01 12.47
CA ILE A 194 32.07 -18.18 12.96
C ILE A 194 33.58 -17.88 13.00
N GLY A 195 34.09 -17.06 12.07
CA GLY A 195 35.52 -16.76 11.95
C GLY A 195 36.28 -17.83 11.16
N SER A 196 37.49 -17.50 10.70
CA SER A 196 38.29 -18.33 9.80
C SER A 196 39.51 -18.99 10.44
N GLU A 197 39.92 -18.60 11.65
CA GLU A 197 41.29 -18.82 12.14
C GLU A 197 41.42 -19.95 13.17
N ASP A 198 40.35 -20.32 13.89
CA ASP A 198 40.36 -21.42 14.88
C ASP A 198 40.20 -22.83 14.26
N GLU A 199 40.18 -22.94 12.92
CA GLU A 199 39.98 -24.23 12.23
C GLU A 199 41.15 -25.21 12.49
N ASP A 200 42.41 -24.77 12.50
CA ASP A 200 43.58 -25.67 12.49
C ASP A 200 43.85 -26.40 13.83
N LEU A 201 43.12 -26.10 14.92
CA LEU A 201 43.41 -26.61 16.27
C LEU A 201 42.53 -27.78 16.76
N LEU A 202 41.47 -28.17 16.04
CA LEU A 202 40.52 -29.22 16.50
C LEU A 202 40.11 -30.22 15.41
N ASP A 203 41.05 -31.06 14.99
CA ASP A 203 40.87 -32.00 13.86
C ASP A 203 39.95 -33.21 14.15
N VAL A 204 39.41 -33.32 15.37
CA VAL A 204 38.64 -34.48 15.86
C VAL A 204 37.25 -34.64 15.19
N HIS A 205 36.77 -33.66 14.42
CA HIS A 205 35.40 -33.63 13.83
C HIS A 205 35.36 -33.46 12.29
N ALA A 206 36.31 -34.05 11.56
CA ALA A 206 36.39 -34.01 10.08
C ALA A 206 35.05 -34.29 9.35
N ASN A 207 34.21 -35.22 9.84
CA ASN A 207 32.89 -35.50 9.25
C ASN A 207 31.92 -34.31 9.29
N GLN A 208 31.99 -33.46 10.32
CA GLN A 208 31.14 -32.28 10.45
C GLN A 208 31.71 -31.08 9.65
N ARG A 209 33.03 -31.04 9.48
CA ARG A 209 33.78 -30.10 8.62
C ARG A 209 33.31 -30.17 7.17
N ASN A 210 33.25 -31.39 6.63
CA ASN A 210 32.79 -31.65 5.25
C ASN A 210 31.35 -31.16 4.98
N ALA A 211 30.46 -31.21 5.97
CA ALA A 211 29.10 -30.68 5.83
C ALA A 211 29.09 -29.15 5.75
N ARG A 212 29.87 -28.46 6.59
CA ARG A 212 29.97 -26.99 6.59
C ARG A 212 30.59 -26.44 5.30
N HIS A 213 31.71 -27.02 4.83
CA HIS A 213 32.40 -26.48 3.65
C HIS A 213 31.54 -26.60 2.39
N ASN A 214 30.86 -27.74 2.20
CA ASN A 214 29.99 -27.98 1.04
C ASN A 214 28.83 -26.99 0.94
N ASN A 215 28.20 -26.61 2.05
CA ASN A 215 27.10 -25.63 2.06
C ASN A 215 27.49 -24.28 1.45
N SER A 216 28.76 -23.88 1.57
CA SER A 216 29.26 -22.62 1.02
C SER A 216 29.16 -22.52 -0.51
N ALA A 217 29.20 -23.66 -1.22
CA ALA A 217 29.10 -23.69 -2.68
C ALA A 217 27.68 -23.35 -3.18
N GLY A 218 26.64 -23.79 -2.44
CA GLY A 218 25.25 -23.51 -2.79
C GLY A 218 24.95 -22.02 -2.85
N ALA A 219 25.34 -21.26 -1.81
CA ALA A 219 25.14 -19.82 -1.80
C ALA A 219 26.04 -19.06 -2.80
N LYS A 220 27.24 -19.56 -3.13
CA LYS A 220 28.07 -18.98 -4.21
C LYS A 220 27.38 -19.10 -5.57
N VAL A 221 26.81 -20.28 -5.88
CA VAL A 221 26.07 -20.52 -7.13
C VAL A 221 24.79 -19.67 -7.19
N ILE A 222 24.01 -19.59 -6.09
CA ILE A 222 22.83 -18.73 -6.05
C ILE A 222 23.21 -17.24 -6.16
N SER A 223 24.26 -16.78 -5.49
CA SER A 223 24.72 -15.38 -5.59
C SER A 223 25.12 -15.02 -7.02
N PHE A 224 25.88 -15.88 -7.70
CA PHE A 224 26.22 -15.69 -9.11
C PHE A 224 24.96 -15.66 -10.01
N PHE A 225 24.01 -16.57 -9.78
CA PHE A 225 22.74 -16.59 -10.52
C PHE A 225 21.91 -15.31 -10.29
N LEU A 226 21.79 -14.84 -9.04
CA LEU A 226 21.03 -13.63 -8.71
C LEU A 226 21.67 -12.36 -9.29
N VAL A 227 23.00 -12.29 -9.37
CA VAL A 227 23.72 -11.20 -10.05
C VAL A 227 23.57 -11.32 -11.58
N PHE A 228 23.65 -12.51 -12.16
CA PHE A 228 23.38 -12.71 -13.59
C PHE A 228 21.94 -12.32 -13.96
N LEU A 229 20.98 -12.57 -13.05
CA LEU A 229 19.56 -12.25 -13.22
C LEU A 229 19.25 -10.74 -13.20
N THR A 230 20.19 -9.87 -12.82
CA THR A 230 20.05 -8.41 -12.99
C THR A 230 20.44 -7.92 -14.39
N ILE A 231 21.26 -8.68 -15.14
CA ILE A 231 21.79 -8.25 -16.45
C ILE A 231 20.67 -7.78 -17.42
N PRO A 232 19.49 -8.43 -17.50
CA PRO A 232 18.43 -7.97 -18.39
C PRO A 232 17.88 -6.57 -18.10
N SER A 233 17.93 -6.06 -16.85
CA SER A 233 17.44 -4.69 -16.56
C SER A 233 18.32 -3.60 -17.18
N PHE A 234 19.59 -3.92 -17.50
CA PHE A 234 20.50 -3.02 -18.21
C PHE A 234 20.37 -3.11 -19.74
N ILE A 235 19.66 -4.13 -20.26
CA ILE A 235 19.45 -4.37 -21.70
C ILE A 235 18.04 -3.95 -22.12
N PHE A 236 17.05 -4.17 -21.26
CA PHE A 236 15.65 -3.86 -21.46
C PHE A 236 15.21 -2.80 -20.44
N PRO A 237 15.50 -1.51 -20.69
CA PRO A 237 15.11 -0.45 -19.78
C PRO A 237 13.57 -0.33 -19.74
N ASN A 238 12.99 -0.41 -18.54
CA ASN A 238 11.55 -0.23 -18.30
C ASN A 238 11.18 1.27 -18.38
N LEU A 239 11.39 1.89 -19.54
CA LEU A 239 11.09 3.29 -19.80
C LEU A 239 9.74 3.43 -20.52
N PRO A 240 8.99 4.51 -20.28
CA PRO A 240 7.69 4.71 -20.89
C PRO A 240 7.82 4.94 -22.40
N LEU A 241 6.86 4.42 -23.18
CA LEU A 241 6.90 4.55 -24.63
C LEU A 241 6.87 6.03 -25.06
N PRO A 242 7.81 6.47 -25.92
CA PRO A 242 7.95 7.89 -26.27
C PRO A 242 6.76 8.36 -27.11
N ILE A 243 6.00 9.31 -26.54
CA ILE A 243 4.75 9.90 -27.07
C ILE A 243 4.89 10.45 -28.50
N SER A 244 6.12 10.84 -28.90
CA SER A 244 6.47 11.34 -30.23
C SER A 244 6.73 10.25 -31.28
N ALA A 245 6.94 8.99 -30.88
CA ALA A 245 7.13 7.86 -31.79
C ALA A 245 5.77 7.31 -32.24
N ILE A 246 5.11 8.06 -33.14
CA ILE A 246 3.75 7.79 -33.64
C ILE A 246 3.66 6.48 -34.43
N ASP A 247 4.80 6.00 -34.95
CA ASP A 247 5.00 4.70 -35.60
C ASP A 247 4.85 3.53 -34.62
N LYS A 248 5.28 3.69 -33.37
CA LYS A 248 5.35 2.65 -32.33
C LYS A 248 4.40 2.86 -31.16
N SER A 249 3.78 4.04 -31.09
CA SER A 249 2.89 4.41 -30.00
C SER A 249 1.67 5.21 -30.47
N THR A 250 0.60 5.06 -29.72
CA THR A 250 -0.63 5.84 -29.77
C THR A 250 -0.60 6.80 -28.58
N PRO A 251 -0.32 8.10 -28.78
CA PRO A 251 -0.42 9.09 -27.72
C PRO A 251 -1.86 9.18 -27.21
N LEU A 252 -2.04 8.85 -25.94
CA LEU A 252 -3.34 8.79 -25.25
C LEU A 252 -3.30 9.70 -24.03
N THR A 253 -4.15 10.72 -24.01
CA THR A 253 -4.29 11.62 -22.86
C THR A 253 -5.36 11.09 -21.91
N VAL A 254 -4.96 10.71 -20.71
CA VAL A 254 -5.81 10.23 -19.62
C VAL A 254 -5.95 11.31 -18.54
N GLY A 255 -7.06 11.32 -17.81
CA GLY A 255 -7.29 12.27 -16.72
C GLY A 255 -8.07 11.66 -15.57
N CYS A 256 -7.86 12.21 -14.37
CA CYS A 256 -8.50 11.75 -13.14
C CYS A 256 -9.33 12.89 -12.55
N ALA A 257 -10.65 12.69 -12.38
CA ALA A 257 -11.57 13.71 -11.88
C ALA A 257 -11.67 13.64 -10.35
N LEU A 258 -10.91 14.51 -9.67
CA LEU A 258 -10.91 14.67 -8.21
C LEU A 258 -11.30 16.13 -7.88
N PRO A 259 -12.61 16.48 -7.90
CA PRO A 259 -13.09 17.82 -7.60
C PRO A 259 -12.70 18.26 -6.18
N THR A 260 -12.22 19.49 -6.01
CA THR A 260 -11.76 19.97 -4.69
C THR A 260 -12.79 20.87 -4.01
N PHE A 261 -12.95 20.73 -2.69
CA PHE A 261 -13.79 21.64 -1.88
C PHE A 261 -13.44 23.11 -2.11
N GLN A 262 -12.14 23.42 -2.26
CA GLN A 262 -11.65 24.77 -2.54
C GLN A 262 -12.31 25.39 -3.78
N ARG A 263 -12.54 24.60 -4.84
CA ARG A 263 -13.15 25.03 -6.11
C ARG A 263 -14.67 24.99 -6.08
N TYR A 264 -15.25 23.92 -5.52
CA TYR A 264 -16.69 23.62 -5.65
C TYR A 264 -17.53 24.06 -4.44
N LYS A 265 -16.91 24.30 -3.29
CA LYS A 265 -17.54 24.67 -1.99
C LYS A 265 -18.54 23.63 -1.42
N ASN A 266 -18.65 22.47 -2.05
CA ASN A 266 -19.47 21.35 -1.61
C ASN A 266 -18.63 20.36 -0.79
N HIS A 267 -19.04 20.06 0.45
CA HIS A 267 -18.39 19.04 1.30
C HIS A 267 -18.73 17.61 0.84
N VAL A 268 -19.93 17.42 0.28
CA VAL A 268 -20.35 16.20 -0.42
C VAL A 268 -20.42 16.55 -1.90
N LEU A 269 -19.57 15.94 -2.71
CA LEU A 269 -19.51 16.19 -4.15
C LEU A 269 -20.74 15.62 -4.85
N THR A 270 -21.28 16.40 -5.78
CA THR A 270 -22.48 16.07 -6.57
C THR A 270 -22.11 15.56 -7.96
N LEU A 271 -23.07 14.93 -8.65
CA LEU A 271 -22.96 14.58 -10.07
C LEU A 271 -22.50 15.78 -10.92
N ASP A 272 -23.08 16.96 -10.66
CA ASP A 272 -22.74 18.23 -11.33
C ASP A 272 -21.29 18.68 -11.08
N ASP A 273 -20.68 18.34 -9.94
CA ASP A 273 -19.29 18.66 -9.64
C ASP A 273 -18.34 17.80 -10.49
N TYR A 274 -18.60 16.50 -10.55
CA TYR A 274 -17.83 15.57 -11.40
C TYR A 274 -18.01 15.82 -12.89
N ILE A 275 -19.22 16.21 -13.34
CA ILE A 275 -19.45 16.61 -14.73
C ILE A 275 -18.64 17.87 -15.07
N ARG A 276 -18.75 18.93 -14.26
CA ARG A 276 -18.02 20.19 -14.47
C ARG A 276 -16.50 20.03 -14.38
N GLU A 277 -16.01 19.14 -13.53
CA GLU A 277 -14.57 18.85 -13.43
C GLU A 277 -14.09 18.03 -14.63
N SER A 278 -14.88 17.05 -15.09
CA SER A 278 -14.62 16.29 -16.31
C SER A 278 -14.58 17.17 -17.56
N ASP A 279 -15.45 18.17 -17.66
CA ASP A 279 -15.42 19.16 -18.73
C ASP A 279 -14.12 19.99 -18.75
N LYS A 280 -13.57 20.28 -17.58
CA LYS A 280 -12.28 20.95 -17.41
C LYS A 280 -11.09 20.03 -17.74
N LEU A 281 -11.20 18.71 -17.54
CA LEU A 281 -10.20 17.74 -18.02
C LEU A 281 -10.30 17.52 -19.54
N ARG A 282 -11.52 17.53 -20.09
CA ARG A 282 -11.80 17.49 -21.53
C ARG A 282 -11.18 18.67 -22.27
N SER A 283 -11.26 19.89 -21.72
CA SER A 283 -10.63 21.08 -22.34
C SER A 283 -9.09 21.03 -22.31
N PHE A 284 -8.50 20.36 -21.32
CA PHE A 284 -7.08 19.99 -21.30
C PHE A 284 -6.72 18.78 -22.19
N GLY A 285 -7.65 18.31 -23.03
CA GLY A 285 -7.39 17.31 -24.07
C GLY A 285 -7.59 15.85 -23.66
N ALA A 286 -8.05 15.56 -22.43
CA ALA A 286 -8.30 14.20 -21.99
C ALA A 286 -9.25 13.44 -22.93
N ARG A 287 -8.89 12.18 -23.24
CA ARG A 287 -9.63 11.24 -24.08
C ARG A 287 -10.26 10.10 -23.30
N ILE A 288 -9.68 9.79 -22.15
CA ILE A 288 -10.26 8.93 -21.11
C ILE A 288 -10.23 9.72 -19.81
N ILE A 289 -11.37 9.83 -19.14
CA ILE A 289 -11.49 10.46 -17.82
C ILE A 289 -12.01 9.38 -16.85
N LEU A 290 -11.41 9.26 -15.67
CA LEU A 290 -11.85 8.32 -14.63
C LEU A 290 -12.27 9.10 -13.38
N TRP A 291 -13.41 8.72 -12.81
CA TRP A 291 -13.91 9.20 -11.52
C TRP A 291 -13.50 8.20 -10.41
N PRO A 292 -13.21 8.64 -9.18
CA PRO A 292 -12.80 7.78 -8.07
C PRO A 292 -13.93 6.87 -7.57
N GLU A 293 -13.59 5.92 -6.71
CA GLU A 293 -14.55 4.93 -6.21
C GLU A 293 -15.69 5.58 -5.40
N GLY A 294 -16.93 5.25 -5.78
CA GLY A 294 -18.12 5.82 -5.15
C GLY A 294 -18.23 7.34 -5.32
N ALA A 295 -17.79 7.87 -6.46
CA ALA A 295 -17.90 9.30 -6.81
C ALA A 295 -19.35 9.81 -6.78
N VAL A 296 -20.30 8.97 -7.21
CA VAL A 296 -21.75 9.21 -7.16
C VAL A 296 -22.48 8.02 -6.54
N VAL A 297 -23.68 8.26 -6.01
CA VAL A 297 -24.54 7.25 -5.39
C VAL A 297 -25.90 7.28 -6.05
N PHE A 298 -26.45 6.11 -6.36
CA PHE A 298 -27.79 5.95 -6.95
C PHE A 298 -28.69 5.09 -6.05
N HIS A 299 -29.93 5.50 -5.86
CA HIS A 299 -30.95 4.81 -5.07
C HIS A 299 -31.86 3.91 -5.92
N SER A 300 -31.77 4.00 -7.25
CA SER A 300 -32.50 3.13 -8.18
C SER A 300 -31.75 2.93 -9.50
N ASP A 301 -32.07 1.84 -10.23
CA ASP A 301 -31.53 1.60 -11.58
C ASP A 301 -31.93 2.74 -12.54
N THR A 302 -33.18 3.20 -12.46
CA THR A 302 -33.70 4.34 -13.25
C THR A 302 -32.87 5.60 -13.06
N GLU A 303 -32.57 5.98 -11.83
CA GLU A 303 -31.74 7.15 -11.50
C GLU A 303 -30.32 7.00 -12.04
N ARG A 304 -29.74 5.79 -11.99
CA ARG A 304 -28.44 5.51 -12.63
C ARG A 304 -28.50 5.68 -14.15
N GLN A 305 -29.54 5.17 -14.82
CA GLN A 305 -29.67 5.32 -16.28
C GLN A 305 -29.92 6.77 -16.69
N ASP A 306 -30.75 7.52 -15.95
CA ASP A 306 -31.00 8.95 -16.19
C ASP A 306 -29.73 9.78 -15.98
N ALA A 307 -28.93 9.49 -14.94
CA ALA A 307 -27.63 10.12 -14.73
C ALA A 307 -26.62 9.74 -15.84
N PHE A 308 -26.58 8.49 -16.29
CA PHE A 308 -25.71 8.07 -17.41
C PHE A 308 -26.07 8.79 -18.71
N LYS A 309 -27.37 8.97 -18.97
CA LYS A 309 -27.87 9.79 -20.08
C LYS A 309 -27.44 11.25 -19.93
N GLU A 310 -27.59 11.86 -18.75
CA GLU A 310 -27.18 13.25 -18.52
C GLU A 310 -25.66 13.46 -18.74
N ILE A 311 -24.84 12.54 -18.22
CA ILE A 311 -23.37 12.55 -18.41
C ILE A 311 -23.01 12.45 -19.90
N THR A 312 -23.67 11.55 -20.65
CA THR A 312 -23.40 11.35 -22.08
C THR A 312 -23.94 12.49 -22.95
N GLU A 313 -25.03 13.15 -22.57
CA GLU A 313 -25.54 14.35 -23.26
C GLU A 313 -24.63 15.56 -23.02
N ARG A 314 -24.16 15.77 -21.78
CA ARG A 314 -23.36 16.96 -21.41
C ARG A 314 -21.89 16.87 -21.87
N ILE A 315 -21.24 15.71 -21.76
CA ILE A 315 -19.78 15.60 -21.99
C ILE A 315 -19.46 14.92 -23.32
N THR A 316 -19.35 15.74 -24.37
CA THR A 316 -19.08 15.24 -25.74
C THR A 316 -17.58 15.06 -26.02
N GLY A 317 -17.15 13.86 -26.40
CA GLY A 317 -15.80 13.60 -26.92
C GLY A 317 -15.00 12.45 -26.28
N PRO A 318 -14.71 12.50 -24.96
CA PRO A 318 -13.94 11.46 -24.27
C PRO A 318 -14.79 10.21 -23.95
N TYR A 319 -14.11 9.14 -23.56
CA TYR A 319 -14.69 8.05 -22.77
C TYR A 319 -14.59 8.39 -21.28
N ILE A 320 -15.61 8.04 -20.49
CA ILE A 320 -15.69 8.40 -19.07
C ILE A 320 -15.94 7.14 -18.25
N GLY A 321 -14.98 6.78 -17.40
CA GLY A 321 -15.15 5.79 -16.34
C GLY A 321 -15.86 6.42 -15.16
N VAL A 322 -17.16 6.19 -15.04
CA VAL A 322 -18.01 6.65 -13.93
C VAL A 322 -18.07 5.54 -12.89
N SER A 323 -17.43 5.71 -11.74
CA SER A 323 -17.60 4.80 -10.60
C SER A 323 -18.68 5.31 -9.65
N PHE A 324 -19.48 4.38 -9.14
CA PHE A 324 -20.70 4.65 -8.40
C PHE A 324 -20.97 3.60 -7.33
N GLU A 325 -21.70 3.98 -6.28
CA GLU A 325 -22.48 3.02 -5.50
C GLU A 325 -23.92 3.00 -6.06
N GLU A 326 -24.56 1.83 -6.15
CA GLU A 326 -26.01 1.77 -6.38
C GLU A 326 -26.70 0.85 -5.38
N THR A 327 -27.94 1.19 -5.03
CA THR A 327 -28.81 0.37 -4.18
C THR A 327 -29.77 -0.45 -5.03
N ILE A 328 -29.71 -1.77 -4.92
CA ILE A 328 -30.65 -2.70 -5.56
C ILE A 328 -31.57 -3.34 -4.52
N GLY A 329 -32.76 -3.79 -4.93
CA GLY A 329 -33.58 -4.65 -4.08
C GLY A 329 -32.88 -5.98 -3.78
N ASP A 330 -33.05 -6.53 -2.59
CA ASP A 330 -32.54 -7.86 -2.26
C ASP A 330 -33.38 -8.94 -2.99
N PRO A 331 -32.82 -9.72 -3.93
CA PRO A 331 -33.57 -10.76 -4.63
C PRO A 331 -34.01 -11.91 -3.70
N ALA A 332 -33.48 -12.00 -2.48
CA ALA A 332 -33.96 -12.93 -1.45
C ALA A 332 -35.12 -12.37 -0.61
N ASP A 333 -35.50 -11.10 -0.77
CA ASP A 333 -36.65 -10.47 -0.13
C ASP A 333 -37.71 -10.04 -1.16
N PRO A 334 -38.69 -10.91 -1.49
CA PRO A 334 -39.79 -10.55 -2.38
C PRO A 334 -40.72 -9.46 -1.82
N THR A 335 -40.54 -9.01 -0.57
CA THR A 335 -41.26 -7.84 -0.04
C THR A 335 -40.59 -6.50 -0.38
N GLY A 336 -39.37 -6.52 -0.94
CA GLY A 336 -38.62 -5.33 -1.34
C GLY A 336 -38.22 -4.40 -0.18
N ARG A 337 -38.24 -4.89 1.06
CA ARG A 337 -37.92 -4.11 2.26
C ARG A 337 -36.43 -4.08 2.54
N LYS A 338 -35.74 -5.18 2.25
CA LYS A 338 -34.28 -5.25 2.20
C LYS A 338 -33.77 -4.71 0.86
N SER A 339 -32.71 -3.93 0.94
CA SER A 339 -31.93 -3.51 -0.21
C SER A 339 -30.46 -3.79 0.06
N LEU A 340 -29.69 -3.96 -1.02
CA LEU A 340 -28.27 -4.27 -1.01
C LEU A 340 -27.55 -3.19 -1.83
N THR A 341 -26.53 -2.56 -1.28
CA THR A 341 -25.69 -1.64 -2.05
C THR A 341 -24.61 -2.44 -2.80
N ARG A 342 -24.18 -2.00 -3.97
CA ARG A 342 -22.98 -2.53 -4.67
C ARG A 342 -22.20 -1.41 -5.34
N THR A 343 -20.88 -1.57 -5.42
CA THR A 343 -19.98 -0.58 -6.06
C THR A 343 -19.67 -1.01 -7.48
N GLY A 344 -19.82 -0.09 -8.43
CA GLY A 344 -19.62 -0.31 -9.86
C GLY A 344 -18.72 0.72 -10.53
N LEU A 345 -18.41 0.44 -11.79
CA LEU A 345 -17.72 1.31 -12.74
C LEU A 345 -18.35 1.09 -14.13
N ALA A 346 -18.86 2.15 -14.74
CA ALA A 346 -19.38 2.12 -16.12
C ALA A 346 -18.50 2.95 -17.06
N ILE A 347 -18.25 2.46 -18.27
CA ILE A 347 -17.56 3.21 -19.33
C ILE A 347 -18.61 3.85 -20.25
N LEU A 348 -18.76 5.16 -20.15
CA LEU A 348 -19.71 5.96 -20.93
C LEU A 348 -19.01 6.69 -22.08
N SER A 349 -19.75 6.99 -23.16
CA SER A 349 -19.36 8.04 -24.12
C SER A 349 -20.57 8.54 -24.90
N HIS A 350 -20.54 9.80 -25.35
CA HIS A 350 -21.58 10.41 -26.21
C HIS A 350 -21.86 9.65 -27.54
N ARG A 351 -21.08 8.62 -27.89
CA ARG A 351 -21.30 7.81 -29.10
C ARG A 351 -22.29 6.67 -28.90
N SER A 352 -22.75 6.42 -27.66
CA SER A 352 -23.69 5.36 -27.30
C SER A 352 -24.66 5.86 -26.23
N ALA A 353 -25.92 5.46 -26.33
CA ALA A 353 -26.90 5.66 -25.25
C ALA A 353 -26.69 4.66 -24.10
N GLU A 354 -26.11 3.50 -24.39
CA GLU A 354 -25.81 2.44 -23.42
C GLU A 354 -24.33 2.45 -22.99
N PRO A 355 -24.02 2.08 -21.73
CA PRO A 355 -22.64 1.94 -21.26
C PRO A 355 -21.89 0.86 -22.02
N HIS A 356 -20.68 1.17 -22.49
CA HIS A 356 -19.82 0.24 -23.25
C HIS A 356 -19.31 -0.95 -22.43
N GLN A 357 -19.19 -0.75 -21.12
CA GLN A 357 -18.84 -1.75 -20.13
C GLN A 357 -19.50 -1.33 -18.81
N ILE A 358 -19.98 -2.30 -18.01
CA ILE A 358 -20.18 -2.13 -16.57
C ILE A 358 -19.40 -3.23 -15.85
N TYR A 359 -18.64 -2.83 -14.84
CA TYR A 359 -17.94 -3.71 -13.91
C TYR A 359 -18.47 -3.47 -12.49
N TYR A 360 -18.48 -4.51 -11.65
CA TYR A 360 -18.85 -4.43 -10.24
C TYR A 360 -17.75 -5.05 -9.37
N LYS A 361 -17.44 -4.41 -8.24
CA LYS A 361 -16.33 -4.76 -7.33
C LYS A 361 -16.44 -6.23 -6.87
N ARG A 362 -15.37 -7.01 -7.01
CA ARG A 362 -15.37 -8.45 -6.67
C ARG A 362 -14.86 -8.71 -5.25
N HIS A 363 -13.89 -7.93 -4.80
CA HIS A 363 -13.24 -8.08 -3.49
C HIS A 363 -13.58 -6.89 -2.61
N LEU A 364 -14.48 -7.12 -1.65
CA LEU A 364 -14.89 -6.12 -0.67
C LEU A 364 -13.89 -6.02 0.48
N VAL A 365 -13.68 -4.81 0.99
CA VAL A 365 -12.85 -4.58 2.20
C VAL A 365 -13.50 -5.31 3.39
N PRO A 366 -12.80 -6.27 4.04
CA PRO A 366 -13.34 -7.00 5.18
C PRO A 366 -13.72 -6.06 6.33
N VAL A 367 -14.85 -6.35 6.98
CA VAL A 367 -15.45 -5.57 8.09
C VAL A 367 -15.99 -4.20 7.64
N ALA A 368 -15.27 -3.42 6.85
CA ALA A 368 -15.72 -2.08 6.41
C ALA A 368 -16.83 -2.15 5.35
N GLU A 369 -16.66 -2.98 4.32
CA GLU A 369 -17.61 -3.09 3.20
C GLU A 369 -18.48 -4.34 3.30
N SER A 370 -17.95 -5.44 3.85
CA SER A 370 -18.59 -6.77 3.79
C SER A 370 -19.95 -6.90 4.49
N TYR A 371 -20.37 -5.91 5.29
CA TYR A 371 -21.71 -5.85 5.92
C TYR A 371 -22.70 -4.94 5.19
N ARG A 372 -22.24 -4.09 4.26
CA ARG A 372 -23.07 -3.10 3.55
C ARG A 372 -23.15 -3.37 2.04
N LEU A 373 -22.06 -3.85 1.46
CA LEU A 373 -21.92 -4.06 0.02
C LEU A 373 -22.10 -5.52 -0.38
N ARG A 374 -22.68 -5.76 -1.55
CA ARG A 374 -22.73 -7.06 -2.22
C ARG A 374 -21.57 -7.19 -3.19
N HIS A 375 -20.80 -8.28 -3.10
CA HIS A 375 -19.70 -8.57 -4.01
C HIS A 375 -20.21 -9.06 -5.38
N SER A 376 -19.43 -8.78 -6.43
CA SER A 376 -19.64 -9.35 -7.77
C SER A 376 -18.90 -10.67 -7.95
N THR A 377 -19.54 -11.63 -8.62
CA THR A 377 -18.88 -12.84 -9.12
C THR A 377 -18.38 -12.68 -10.56
N LEU A 378 -18.94 -11.75 -11.32
CA LEU A 378 -18.63 -11.54 -12.74
C LEU A 378 -17.16 -11.14 -12.94
N PRO A 379 -16.45 -11.71 -13.94
CA PRO A 379 -15.09 -11.32 -14.27
C PRO A 379 -15.03 -9.91 -14.88
N PRO A 380 -13.85 -9.25 -14.85
CA PRO A 380 -13.61 -8.12 -15.73
C PRO A 380 -13.71 -8.54 -17.20
N SER A 381 -14.14 -7.63 -18.07
CA SER A 381 -14.18 -7.81 -19.52
C SER A 381 -13.28 -6.78 -20.23
N ILE A 382 -13.14 -6.86 -21.55
CA ILE A 382 -12.38 -5.90 -22.35
C ILE A 382 -13.33 -5.11 -23.26
N PHE A 383 -13.06 -3.81 -23.41
CA PHE A 383 -13.77 -2.90 -24.31
C PHE A 383 -12.78 -2.15 -25.22
N GLU A 384 -13.03 -2.17 -26.55
CA GLU A 384 -12.16 -1.54 -27.54
C GLU A 384 -12.50 -0.05 -27.76
N ALA A 385 -11.76 0.84 -27.08
CA ALA A 385 -11.94 2.28 -27.22
C ALA A 385 -11.34 2.80 -28.54
N SER A 386 -12.18 3.41 -29.38
CA SER A 386 -11.76 4.00 -30.66
C SER A 386 -11.25 5.44 -30.49
N ILE A 387 -9.94 5.56 -30.26
CA ILE A 387 -9.23 6.82 -30.01
C ILE A 387 -9.03 7.59 -31.33
N PRO A 388 -9.52 8.84 -31.45
CA PRO A 388 -9.38 9.64 -32.67
C PRO A 388 -7.97 10.23 -32.82
N ARG A 389 -7.55 10.44 -34.08
CA ARG A 389 -6.29 11.12 -34.43
C ARG A 389 -6.17 12.51 -33.75
N PRO A 390 -5.08 12.81 -33.02
CA PRO A 390 -4.74 14.17 -32.56
C PRO A 390 -4.64 15.16 -33.73
N LYS A 391 -4.97 16.43 -33.52
CA LYS A 391 -5.03 17.41 -34.63
C LYS A 391 -3.64 17.62 -35.27
N GLU A 392 -2.62 17.52 -34.43
CA GLU A 392 -1.21 17.80 -34.64
C GLU A 392 -0.52 16.74 -35.51
N ILE A 393 -1.09 15.53 -35.59
CA ILE A 393 -0.48 14.35 -36.24
C ILE A 393 -1.08 14.17 -37.64
N PRO A 394 -0.28 14.15 -38.73
CA PRO A 394 -0.76 13.88 -40.09
C PRO A 394 -1.54 12.56 -40.23
N LYS A 395 -2.50 12.51 -41.17
CA LYS A 395 -3.41 11.35 -41.34
C LYS A 395 -2.69 10.09 -41.82
N ASP A 396 -1.72 10.28 -42.71
CA ASP A 396 -0.77 9.28 -43.20
C ASP A 396 0.03 8.65 -42.03
N GLN A 397 0.60 9.45 -41.14
CA GLN A 397 1.35 8.97 -39.98
C GLN A 397 0.47 8.25 -38.95
N TRP A 398 -0.81 8.63 -38.82
CA TRP A 398 -1.73 7.95 -37.89
C TRP A 398 -2.14 6.55 -38.35
N GLY A 399 -2.10 6.26 -39.65
CA GLY A 399 -2.55 4.98 -40.21
C GLY A 399 -4.08 4.82 -40.28
N GLY A 400 -4.85 5.91 -40.14
CA GLY A 400 -6.32 5.85 -40.16
C GLY A 400 -7.02 7.12 -39.69
N ASN A 401 -8.29 6.99 -39.30
CA ASN A 401 -9.04 8.06 -38.60
C ASN A 401 -9.00 7.87 -37.07
N THR A 402 -8.99 6.61 -36.62
CA THR A 402 -8.97 6.15 -35.23
C THR A 402 -7.93 5.05 -35.05
N ARG A 403 -7.50 4.81 -33.80
CA ARG A 403 -6.75 3.62 -33.39
C ARG A 403 -7.48 2.95 -32.21
N PRO A 404 -7.51 1.61 -32.14
CA PRO A 404 -8.11 0.91 -31.00
C PRO A 404 -7.18 0.91 -29.79
N VAL A 405 -7.77 0.97 -28.59
CA VAL A 405 -7.09 0.79 -27.30
C VAL A 405 -7.97 -0.10 -26.44
N GLN A 406 -7.48 -1.28 -26.05
CA GLN A 406 -8.23 -2.20 -25.20
C GLN A 406 -8.28 -1.71 -23.76
N LEU A 407 -9.48 -1.42 -23.25
CA LEU A 407 -9.72 -1.00 -21.88
C LEU A 407 -10.25 -2.18 -21.04
N THR A 408 -9.91 -2.21 -19.76
CA THR A 408 -10.58 -3.06 -18.77
C THR A 408 -10.77 -2.30 -17.46
N SER A 409 -11.52 -2.88 -16.53
CA SER A 409 -12.00 -2.23 -15.30
C SER A 409 -11.79 -3.13 -14.09
N SER A 410 -11.38 -2.56 -12.95
CA SER A 410 -11.20 -3.26 -11.67
C SER A 410 -11.20 -2.24 -10.54
N ILE A 411 -11.71 -2.53 -9.33
CA ILE A 411 -12.00 -1.50 -8.31
C ILE A 411 -11.20 -1.75 -7.03
N CYS A 412 -10.38 -0.77 -6.66
CA CYS A 412 -9.74 -0.68 -5.34
C CYS A 412 -9.08 -1.98 -4.86
N LEU A 413 -9.63 -2.65 -3.84
CA LEU A 413 -9.07 -3.87 -3.25
C LEU A 413 -8.96 -5.05 -4.23
N ASP A 414 -9.68 -5.05 -5.36
CA ASP A 414 -9.53 -6.06 -6.43
C ASP A 414 -8.07 -6.24 -6.87
N PHE A 415 -7.25 -5.18 -6.85
CA PHE A 415 -5.83 -5.23 -7.23
C PHE A 415 -4.91 -5.93 -6.22
N ALA A 416 -5.38 -6.16 -4.99
CA ALA A 416 -4.63 -6.93 -3.99
C ALA A 416 -4.79 -8.46 -4.17
N ASN A 417 -5.79 -8.90 -4.94
CA ASN A 417 -5.94 -10.30 -5.33
C ASN A 417 -4.71 -10.75 -6.16
N PRO A 418 -4.25 -12.02 -6.04
CA PRO A 418 -3.13 -12.52 -6.85
C PRO A 418 -3.43 -12.64 -8.35
N THR A 419 -4.70 -12.78 -8.75
CA THR A 419 -5.13 -13.07 -10.13
C THR A 419 -6.45 -12.37 -10.56
N PRO A 420 -6.65 -11.06 -10.34
CA PRO A 420 -7.91 -10.38 -10.67
C PRO A 420 -8.28 -10.43 -12.16
N PHE A 421 -7.27 -10.57 -13.03
CA PHE A 421 -7.40 -10.53 -14.50
C PHE A 421 -7.18 -11.89 -15.19
N ALA A 422 -7.05 -13.00 -14.45
CA ALA A 422 -6.77 -14.33 -15.04
C ALA A 422 -7.93 -14.90 -15.90
N GLU A 423 -9.08 -14.23 -15.90
CA GLU A 423 -10.25 -14.56 -16.73
C GLU A 423 -10.31 -13.75 -18.04
N LEU A 424 -9.40 -12.78 -18.25
CA LEU A 424 -9.28 -12.08 -19.52
C LEU A 424 -8.67 -13.00 -20.60
N GLU A 425 -9.24 -12.97 -21.81
CA GLU A 425 -8.74 -13.73 -22.96
C GLU A 425 -7.55 -13.06 -23.67
N GLU A 426 -7.50 -11.73 -23.60
CA GLU A 426 -6.47 -10.86 -24.18
C GLU A 426 -5.80 -9.97 -23.12
N ARG A 427 -4.72 -9.28 -23.52
CA ARG A 427 -4.05 -8.26 -22.72
C ARG A 427 -4.79 -6.91 -22.86
N PRO A 428 -5.19 -6.23 -21.77
CA PRO A 428 -5.66 -4.86 -21.83
C PRO A 428 -4.51 -3.89 -22.10
N ALA A 429 -4.77 -2.81 -22.82
CA ALA A 429 -3.83 -1.71 -23.06
C ALA A 429 -3.82 -0.69 -21.90
N LEU A 430 -4.98 -0.48 -21.28
CA LEU A 430 -5.13 0.36 -20.09
C LEU A 430 -6.20 -0.22 -19.15
N ILE A 431 -5.87 -0.31 -17.87
CA ILE A 431 -6.77 -0.69 -16.79
C ILE A 431 -7.30 0.59 -16.13
N LEU A 432 -8.63 0.71 -15.99
CA LEU A 432 -9.27 1.78 -15.23
C LEU A 432 -9.45 1.32 -13.78
N ALA A 433 -8.85 2.05 -12.85
CA ALA A 433 -8.77 1.67 -11.44
C ALA A 433 -9.24 2.79 -10.49
N PRO A 434 -10.56 2.95 -10.29
CA PRO A 434 -11.09 3.81 -9.26
C PRO A 434 -10.83 3.20 -7.88
N ALA A 435 -10.51 4.06 -6.92
CA ALA A 435 -10.27 3.72 -5.53
C ALA A 435 -10.72 4.86 -4.60
N ARG A 436 -10.82 4.55 -3.31
CA ARG A 436 -11.03 5.55 -2.24
C ARG A 436 -10.43 5.04 -0.94
N THR A 437 -9.17 5.38 -0.68
CA THR A 437 -8.46 4.97 0.55
C THR A 437 -8.60 6.03 1.66
N LEU A 438 -8.46 5.60 2.92
CA LEU A 438 -8.67 6.49 4.07
C LEU A 438 -7.38 7.22 4.51
N ASP A 439 -6.22 6.57 4.40
CA ASP A 439 -4.92 7.08 4.86
C ASP A 439 -3.86 6.96 3.73
N PRO A 440 -2.92 7.91 3.56
CA PRO A 440 -1.92 7.90 2.48
C PRO A 440 -1.01 6.67 2.46
N THR A 441 -0.76 6.06 3.61
CA THR A 441 0.02 4.82 3.77
C THR A 441 -0.73 3.66 3.10
N VAL A 442 -2.06 3.63 3.23
CA VAL A 442 -2.94 2.66 2.55
C VAL A 442 -3.07 2.99 1.05
N GLY A 443 -3.25 4.27 0.71
CA GLY A 443 -3.28 4.75 -0.68
C GLY A 443 -2.03 4.32 -1.47
N ASN A 444 -0.85 4.55 -0.90
CA ASN A 444 0.41 4.12 -1.50
C ASN A 444 0.52 2.59 -1.60
N ALA A 445 0.15 1.84 -0.56
CA ALA A 445 0.15 0.38 -0.60
C ALA A 445 -0.76 -0.18 -1.72
N MET A 446 -1.93 0.42 -1.91
CA MET A 446 -2.88 0.05 -2.96
C MET A 446 -2.40 0.42 -4.36
N TRP A 447 -1.88 1.64 -4.54
CA TRP A 447 -1.22 2.10 -5.76
C TRP A 447 -0.10 1.14 -6.20
N LEU A 448 0.76 0.72 -5.28
CA LEU A 448 1.85 -0.22 -5.56
C LEU A 448 1.33 -1.59 -6.01
N GLN A 449 0.25 -2.11 -5.42
CA GLN A 449 -0.41 -3.33 -5.90
C GLN A 449 -1.01 -3.16 -7.30
N ALA A 450 -1.68 -2.04 -7.58
CA ALA A 450 -2.27 -1.77 -8.89
C ALA A 450 -1.22 -1.69 -10.00
N ARG A 451 -0.13 -0.96 -9.74
CA ARG A 451 1.06 -0.89 -10.61
C ARG A 451 1.72 -2.25 -10.80
N GLN A 452 1.80 -3.07 -9.75
CA GLN A 452 2.30 -4.45 -9.83
C GLN A 452 1.43 -5.33 -10.76
N ARG A 453 0.09 -5.26 -10.67
CA ARG A 453 -0.81 -5.99 -11.61
C ARG A 453 -0.67 -5.49 -13.05
N ALA A 454 -0.46 -4.19 -13.25
CA ALA A 454 -0.19 -3.63 -14.58
C ALA A 454 1.11 -4.22 -15.18
N ASN A 455 2.20 -4.23 -14.42
CA ASN A 455 3.49 -4.82 -14.83
C ASN A 455 3.39 -6.33 -15.08
N GLU A 456 2.61 -7.08 -14.30
CA GLU A 456 2.35 -8.51 -14.49
C GLU A 456 1.62 -8.84 -15.80
N LEU A 457 0.78 -7.92 -16.30
CA LEU A 457 0.10 -8.07 -17.58
C LEU A 457 0.89 -7.51 -18.77
N ASP A 458 2.03 -6.83 -18.53
CA ASP A 458 2.68 -5.93 -19.50
C ASP A 458 1.69 -4.82 -19.98
N SER A 459 1.02 -4.16 -19.03
CA SER A 459 -0.06 -3.20 -19.26
C SER A 459 0.16 -1.91 -18.46
N MET A 460 -0.78 -0.97 -18.56
CA MET A 460 -0.82 0.27 -17.79
C MET A 460 -2.09 0.35 -16.95
N VAL A 461 -2.05 1.08 -15.83
CA VAL A 461 -3.21 1.37 -14.98
C VAL A 461 -3.35 2.88 -14.75
N LEU A 462 -4.56 3.41 -14.96
CA LEU A 462 -4.96 4.74 -14.50
C LEU A 462 -5.62 4.57 -13.13
N TRP A 463 -4.90 4.97 -12.08
CA TRP A 463 -5.34 4.81 -10.69
C TRP A 463 -5.85 6.14 -10.13
N CYS A 464 -7.12 6.16 -9.72
CA CYS A 464 -7.86 7.33 -9.29
C CYS A 464 -8.43 7.14 -7.88
N ASP A 465 -7.70 7.62 -6.89
CA ASP A 465 -8.03 7.52 -5.48
C ASP A 465 -8.73 8.79 -4.99
N GLY A 466 -10.02 8.68 -4.65
CA GLY A 466 -10.85 9.75 -4.09
C GLY A 466 -10.74 9.91 -2.58
N GLY A 467 -9.76 9.25 -1.95
CA GLY A 467 -9.42 9.44 -0.55
C GLY A 467 -8.91 10.85 -0.25
N GLU A 468 -9.14 11.32 0.98
CA GLU A 468 -8.53 12.59 1.45
C GLU A 468 -7.00 12.50 1.48
N GLY A 469 -6.47 11.34 1.88
CA GLY A 469 -5.06 10.96 1.73
C GLY A 469 -4.72 10.21 0.44
N GLY A 470 -5.66 10.12 -0.52
CA GLY A 470 -5.59 9.19 -1.64
C GLY A 470 -4.38 9.39 -2.55
N VAL A 471 -3.77 8.31 -3.03
CA VAL A 471 -2.60 8.37 -3.93
C VAL A 471 -3.07 8.06 -5.35
N SER A 472 -2.81 8.95 -6.31
CA SER A 472 -3.29 8.81 -7.70
C SER A 472 -2.19 9.01 -8.76
N GLY A 473 -2.29 8.31 -9.88
CA GLY A 473 -1.23 8.31 -10.90
C GLY A 473 -1.52 7.43 -12.12
N VAL A 474 -0.48 7.22 -12.95
CA VAL A 474 -0.50 6.24 -14.05
C VAL A 474 0.70 5.33 -13.92
N GLY A 475 0.47 4.02 -13.81
CA GLY A 475 1.50 3.04 -13.48
C GLY A 475 1.57 1.88 -14.47
N GLY A 476 2.73 1.21 -14.55
CA GLY A 476 2.99 0.15 -15.52
C GLY A 476 3.41 0.69 -16.90
N GLY A 477 3.84 -0.20 -17.80
CA GLY A 477 4.31 0.19 -19.14
C GLY A 477 5.48 1.19 -19.13
N GLY A 478 6.36 1.11 -18.12
CA GLY A 478 7.45 2.04 -17.88
C GLY A 478 7.08 3.32 -17.10
N PHE A 479 5.83 3.47 -16.65
CA PHE A 479 5.44 4.53 -15.72
C PHE A 479 5.44 4.03 -14.26
N ASP A 480 6.07 4.80 -13.38
CA ASP A 480 6.10 4.56 -11.93
C ASP A 480 5.64 5.83 -11.13
N ASP A 481 5.16 6.86 -11.83
CA ASP A 481 4.86 8.19 -11.29
C ASP A 481 3.58 8.26 -10.45
N VAL A 482 3.70 8.64 -9.18
CA VAL A 482 2.58 9.25 -8.43
C VAL A 482 2.39 10.68 -8.95
N THR A 483 1.22 10.97 -9.52
CA THR A 483 0.92 12.28 -10.12
C THR A 483 0.24 13.23 -9.12
N GLN A 484 -0.51 12.69 -8.16
CA GLN A 484 -1.26 13.44 -7.16
C GLN A 484 -1.31 12.66 -5.84
N VAL A 485 -1.27 13.39 -4.72
CA VAL A 485 -1.64 12.88 -3.38
C VAL A 485 -2.73 13.79 -2.80
N GLY A 486 -3.78 13.21 -2.24
CA GLY A 486 -4.98 13.90 -1.80
C GLY A 486 -5.79 14.53 -2.95
N PRO A 487 -6.73 15.44 -2.65
CA PRO A 487 -7.70 15.94 -3.63
C PRO A 487 -7.07 16.88 -4.67
N GLY A 488 -7.14 16.50 -5.95
CA GLY A 488 -6.78 17.37 -7.07
C GLY A 488 -6.77 16.67 -8.43
N SER A 489 -7.61 17.09 -9.37
CA SER A 489 -7.67 16.45 -10.69
C SER A 489 -6.44 16.73 -11.56
N PHE A 490 -5.87 15.68 -12.14
CA PHE A 490 -4.72 15.75 -13.05
C PHE A 490 -5.03 15.21 -14.46
N VAL A 491 -4.14 15.51 -15.41
CA VAL A 491 -4.13 14.99 -16.78
C VAL A 491 -2.70 14.53 -17.12
N ARG A 492 -2.55 13.37 -17.75
CA ARG A 492 -1.26 12.79 -18.19
C ARG A 492 -1.42 12.25 -19.60
N THR A 493 -0.45 12.51 -20.48
CA THR A 493 -0.38 11.83 -21.78
C THR A 493 0.60 10.67 -21.68
N ILE A 494 0.19 9.50 -22.17
CA ILE A 494 0.95 8.25 -22.16
C ILE A 494 1.06 7.67 -23.57
N GLY A 495 2.10 6.88 -23.83
CA GLY A 495 2.26 6.14 -25.08
C GLY A 495 1.72 4.72 -24.95
N VAL A 496 0.60 4.40 -25.61
CA VAL A 496 0.12 3.01 -25.75
C VAL A 496 0.83 2.35 -26.92
N GLN A 497 1.27 1.09 -26.83
CA GLN A 497 1.93 0.38 -27.95
C GLN A 497 1.09 0.40 -29.24
N TYR A 498 1.73 0.65 -30.39
CA TYR A 498 1.11 0.58 -31.71
C TYR A 498 2.02 -0.15 -32.72
N PRO A 499 1.49 -1.08 -33.55
CA PRO A 499 0.19 -1.75 -33.37
C PRO A 499 0.14 -2.43 -31.98
N PHE A 500 -1.03 -2.43 -31.36
CA PHE A 500 -1.18 -3.01 -30.02
C PHE A 500 -1.12 -4.55 -30.09
N ASP A 501 -0.27 -5.16 -29.28
CA ASP A 501 -0.16 -6.61 -29.18
C ASP A 501 -1.11 -7.12 -28.09
N SER A 502 -2.22 -7.78 -28.47
CA SER A 502 -3.21 -8.28 -27.51
C SER A 502 -2.80 -9.58 -26.81
N ARG A 503 -1.60 -10.13 -27.09
CA ARG A 503 -1.11 -11.36 -26.46
C ARG A 503 -0.88 -11.17 -24.97
N ARG A 504 -1.44 -12.10 -24.19
CA ARG A 504 -1.23 -12.19 -22.73
C ARG A 504 0.23 -12.51 -22.39
N SER A 505 0.71 -11.92 -21.29
CA SER A 505 2.03 -12.20 -20.70
C SER A 505 2.15 -13.67 -20.27
N LEU A 506 3.38 -14.19 -20.07
CA LEU A 506 3.53 -15.60 -19.64
C LEU A 506 2.93 -15.82 -18.24
N PHE A 507 3.02 -14.83 -17.34
CA PHE A 507 2.34 -14.90 -16.06
C PHE A 507 0.81 -14.90 -16.22
N ALA A 508 0.24 -14.07 -17.11
CA ALA A 508 -1.20 -14.07 -17.38
C ALA A 508 -1.72 -15.38 -18.01
N VAL A 509 -0.85 -16.16 -18.68
CA VAL A 509 -1.19 -17.47 -19.27
C VAL A 509 -1.01 -18.62 -18.26
N PHE A 510 0.02 -18.58 -17.40
CA PHE A 510 0.41 -19.71 -16.56
C PHE A 510 0.24 -19.50 -15.04
N GLY A 511 -0.05 -18.29 -14.57
CA GLY A 511 -0.11 -17.92 -13.16
C GLY A 511 1.16 -18.28 -12.38
N ASP A 512 1.01 -18.61 -11.09
CA ASP A 512 2.09 -18.99 -10.17
C ASP A 512 2.77 -20.34 -10.47
N SER A 513 2.69 -20.84 -11.71
CA SER A 513 3.37 -22.06 -12.17
C SER A 513 4.89 -22.07 -11.92
N PHE A 514 5.51 -20.89 -11.78
CA PHE A 514 6.89 -20.72 -11.32
C PHE A 514 7.19 -21.46 -10.00
N LEU A 515 6.21 -21.62 -9.10
CA LEU A 515 6.39 -22.43 -7.89
C LEU A 515 6.78 -23.88 -8.21
N ILE A 516 6.30 -24.46 -9.31
CA ILE A 516 6.70 -25.81 -9.74
C ILE A 516 8.20 -25.83 -10.09
N PHE A 517 8.69 -24.79 -10.78
CA PHE A 517 10.11 -24.64 -11.09
C PHE A 517 10.97 -24.46 -9.82
N SER A 518 10.51 -23.65 -8.85
CA SER A 518 11.24 -23.45 -7.59
C SER A 518 11.41 -24.75 -6.79
N TRP A 519 10.38 -25.61 -6.76
CA TRP A 519 10.47 -26.94 -6.15
C TRP A 519 11.29 -27.95 -6.96
N ILE A 520 11.34 -27.83 -8.30
CA ILE A 520 12.25 -28.63 -9.14
C ILE A 520 13.72 -28.31 -8.78
N LEU A 521 14.08 -27.04 -8.56
CA LEU A 521 15.43 -26.65 -8.13
C LEU A 521 15.82 -27.24 -6.76
N VAL A 522 14.85 -27.45 -5.86
CA VAL A 522 15.08 -28.14 -4.58
C VAL A 522 15.31 -29.64 -4.80
N ILE A 523 14.47 -30.29 -5.60
CA ILE A 523 14.40 -31.76 -5.68
C ILE A 523 15.45 -32.36 -6.64
N ALA A 524 15.67 -31.76 -7.81
CA ALA A 524 16.47 -32.35 -8.89
C ALA A 524 17.94 -32.65 -8.51
N PRO A 525 18.69 -31.77 -7.81
CA PRO A 525 20.09 -32.05 -7.44
C PRO A 525 20.24 -33.30 -6.55
N GLY A 526 19.27 -33.55 -5.67
CA GLY A 526 19.25 -34.73 -4.80
C GLY A 526 18.96 -36.04 -5.55
N LEU A 527 18.27 -35.98 -6.69
CA LEU A 527 18.05 -37.14 -7.56
C LEU A 527 19.31 -37.48 -8.38
N VAL A 528 19.96 -36.47 -8.96
CA VAL A 528 21.21 -36.64 -9.73
C VAL A 528 22.33 -37.22 -8.86
N SER A 529 22.54 -36.67 -7.66
CA SER A 529 23.55 -37.16 -6.70
C SER A 529 23.40 -38.67 -6.40
N ARG A 530 22.16 -39.15 -6.20
CA ARG A 530 21.90 -40.58 -5.97
C ARG A 530 22.13 -41.45 -7.20
N GLY A 531 21.87 -40.92 -8.40
CA GLY A 531 22.15 -41.61 -9.67
C GLY A 531 23.64 -41.90 -9.84
N ASN A 532 24.50 -40.91 -9.58
CA ASN A 532 25.96 -41.04 -9.74
C ASN A 532 26.55 -42.07 -8.76
N ILE A 533 26.06 -42.12 -7.52
CA ILE A 533 26.48 -43.13 -6.53
C ILE A 533 26.15 -44.56 -7.02
N LEU A 534 24.94 -44.77 -7.56
CA LEU A 534 24.54 -46.07 -8.10
C LEU A 534 25.34 -46.47 -9.35
N GLN A 535 25.74 -45.51 -10.19
CA GLN A 535 26.64 -45.77 -11.32
C GLN A 535 28.07 -46.13 -10.85
N SER A 536 28.60 -45.43 -9.84
CA SER A 536 29.91 -45.72 -9.24
C SER A 536 29.96 -47.13 -8.68
N ILE A 537 28.92 -47.56 -7.93
CA ILE A 537 28.81 -48.93 -7.41
C ILE A 537 28.74 -49.95 -8.56
N ARG A 538 28.03 -49.62 -9.65
CA ARG A 538 27.91 -50.51 -10.82
C ARG A 538 29.20 -50.63 -11.65
N HIS A 539 30.12 -49.66 -11.58
CA HIS A 539 31.39 -49.71 -12.30
C HIS A 539 32.57 -50.24 -11.46
N GLY A 540 32.54 -50.06 -10.13
CA GLY A 540 33.54 -50.65 -9.23
C GLY A 540 33.56 -52.19 -9.19
N GLY A 541 32.48 -52.84 -9.65
CA GLY A 541 32.34 -54.30 -9.64
C GLY A 541 33.04 -55.07 -10.77
N ARG A 542 34.01 -54.49 -11.51
CA ARG A 542 34.63 -55.17 -12.68
C ARG A 542 36.16 -55.05 -12.82
N THR A 543 36.88 -54.77 -11.74
CA THR A 543 38.34 -54.96 -11.67
C THR A 543 38.66 -56.08 -10.69
N GLY A 544 38.86 -57.30 -11.22
CA GLY A 544 39.28 -58.44 -10.41
C GLY A 544 40.80 -58.51 -10.31
N SER A 545 41.31 -58.50 -9.08
CA SER A 545 42.64 -59.01 -8.73
C SER A 545 42.51 -59.82 -7.44
N THR A 546 43.15 -60.99 -7.41
CA THR A 546 43.06 -61.98 -6.33
C THR A 546 43.84 -61.60 -5.08
N GLU A 547 43.46 -62.24 -3.98
CA GLU A 547 44.20 -62.38 -2.70
C GLU A 547 44.35 -61.10 -1.82
N GLY A 548 44.00 -61.25 -0.54
CA GLY A 548 43.93 -60.15 0.43
C GLY A 548 42.98 -60.43 1.60
N LEU A 549 43.20 -61.54 2.32
CA LEU A 549 42.32 -61.97 3.41
C LEU A 549 42.53 -61.12 4.66
N VAL A 550 41.66 -60.13 4.87
CA VAL A 550 41.66 -59.25 6.06
C VAL A 550 40.30 -59.32 6.75
N TYR A 551 40.32 -59.54 8.07
CA TYR A 551 39.11 -59.61 8.90
C TYR A 551 38.39 -58.26 8.99
N LEU A 552 37.08 -58.26 8.78
CA LEU A 552 36.17 -57.16 9.08
C LEU A 552 35.24 -57.57 10.25
N PRO A 553 35.12 -56.76 11.33
CA PRO A 553 34.23 -57.08 12.44
C PRO A 553 32.76 -56.86 12.06
N THR A 554 31.88 -57.72 12.57
CA THR A 554 30.44 -57.69 12.32
C THR A 554 29.73 -56.63 13.19
N SER A 555 29.27 -55.53 12.58
CA SER A 555 28.39 -54.55 13.24
C SER A 555 26.98 -54.52 12.62
N THR A 556 26.00 -55.03 13.37
CA THR A 556 24.58 -54.62 13.41
C THR A 556 23.90 -54.14 12.12
N GLN A 557 22.96 -54.95 11.61
CA GLN A 557 21.98 -54.53 10.60
C GLN A 557 21.14 -53.34 11.10
N SER A 558 21.16 -52.21 10.38
CA SER A 558 20.17 -51.13 10.53
C SER A 558 19.10 -51.26 9.45
N ASN A 559 17.85 -51.55 9.84
CA ASN A 559 16.73 -51.67 8.91
C ASN A 559 16.40 -50.33 8.24
N THR A 560 16.84 -50.13 6.99
CA THR A 560 16.50 -48.96 6.18
C THR A 560 15.04 -49.02 5.73
N SER A 561 14.14 -48.45 6.54
CA SER A 561 12.71 -48.35 6.25
C SER A 561 12.46 -47.49 5.01
N GLN A 562 12.00 -48.11 3.93
CA GLN A 562 11.62 -47.38 2.72
C GLN A 562 10.40 -46.48 3.01
N SER A 563 10.59 -45.17 2.89
CA SER A 563 9.54 -44.19 3.17
C SER A 563 8.38 -44.35 2.18
N LYS A 564 7.20 -44.74 2.69
CA LYS A 564 5.95 -44.91 1.91
C LYS A 564 5.57 -43.66 1.10
N PHE A 565 5.99 -42.47 1.57
CA PHE A 565 5.80 -41.18 0.90
C PHE A 565 6.37 -41.12 -0.53
N ALA A 566 7.49 -41.80 -0.78
CA ALA A 566 8.11 -41.84 -2.11
C ALA A 566 7.33 -42.69 -3.13
N LEU A 567 6.49 -43.62 -2.66
CA LEU A 567 5.66 -44.48 -3.51
C LEU A 567 4.34 -43.80 -3.88
N THR A 568 3.68 -43.10 -2.95
CA THR A 568 2.44 -42.35 -3.23
C THR A 568 2.65 -41.22 -4.24
N LEU A 569 3.73 -40.44 -4.12
CA LEU A 569 4.10 -39.40 -5.10
C LEU A 569 4.29 -39.98 -6.52
N ARG A 570 4.90 -41.16 -6.63
CA ARG A 570 5.18 -41.83 -7.91
C ARG A 570 3.93 -42.42 -8.57
N GLY A 571 2.89 -42.73 -7.78
CA GLY A 571 1.56 -43.09 -8.27
C GLY A 571 0.80 -41.89 -8.82
N SER A 572 0.75 -40.79 -8.06
CA SER A 572 0.02 -39.56 -8.44
C SER A 572 0.46 -39.00 -9.79
N LEU A 573 1.77 -38.88 -10.03
CA LEU A 573 2.31 -38.32 -11.27
C LEU A 573 1.96 -39.13 -12.53
N ARG A 574 1.71 -40.45 -12.43
CA ARG A 574 1.26 -41.27 -13.57
C ARG A 574 -0.22 -41.07 -13.93
N SER A 575 -1.01 -40.47 -13.05
CA SER A 575 -2.41 -40.13 -13.34
C SER A 575 -2.54 -38.90 -14.25
N LEU A 576 -1.58 -37.96 -14.16
CA LEU A 576 -1.63 -36.65 -14.82
C LEU A 576 -1.24 -36.67 -16.30
N THR A 577 -0.70 -37.78 -16.83
CA THR A 577 -0.18 -37.86 -18.21
C THR A 577 -1.18 -38.44 -19.23
N ARG A 578 -2.48 -38.49 -18.91
CA ARG A 578 -3.53 -38.95 -19.87
C ARG A 578 -4.04 -37.74 -20.66
N LYS A 579 -3.87 -37.76 -21.99
CA LYS A 579 -4.10 -36.63 -22.89
C LYS A 579 -5.51 -36.02 -22.72
N SER A 580 -5.56 -34.72 -22.44
CA SER A 580 -6.74 -33.85 -22.61
C SER A 580 -6.61 -33.07 -23.93
N PRO A 581 -7.69 -32.84 -24.69
CA PRO A 581 -7.63 -32.07 -25.94
C PRO A 581 -7.53 -30.54 -25.73
N TYR A 582 -7.73 -30.03 -24.51
CA TYR A 582 -7.64 -28.60 -24.19
C TYR A 582 -6.60 -28.31 -23.09
N THR A 583 -5.79 -27.28 -23.32
CA THR A 583 -4.62 -26.90 -22.50
C THR A 583 -4.95 -25.97 -21.33
N SER A 584 -6.03 -25.19 -21.42
CA SER A 584 -6.47 -24.22 -20.40
C SER A 584 -6.95 -24.85 -19.09
N ASP A 585 -7.32 -26.13 -19.10
CA ASP A 585 -8.04 -26.77 -18.00
C ASP A 585 -7.13 -27.52 -16.99
N PHE A 586 -5.80 -27.46 -17.16
CA PHE A 586 -4.86 -28.17 -16.27
C PHE A 586 -4.71 -27.48 -14.90
N GLY A 587 -4.65 -26.14 -14.86
CA GLY A 587 -4.49 -25.38 -13.62
C GLY A 587 -5.70 -25.48 -12.69
N ARG A 588 -6.91 -25.27 -13.22
CA ARG A 588 -8.17 -25.28 -12.46
C ARG A 588 -8.43 -26.59 -11.70
N ARG A 589 -7.93 -27.72 -12.21
CA ARG A 589 -8.15 -29.06 -11.62
C ARG A 589 -7.30 -29.38 -10.39
N ILE A 590 -6.17 -28.69 -10.18
CA ILE A 590 -5.24 -29.01 -9.07
C ILE A 590 -5.78 -28.52 -7.72
N PHE A 591 -6.47 -27.37 -7.69
CA PHE A 591 -6.92 -26.75 -6.44
C PHE A 591 -8.37 -27.07 -6.04
N ARG A 592 -9.26 -27.47 -6.97
CA ARG A 592 -10.71 -27.61 -6.68
C ARG A 592 -11.17 -28.98 -6.16
N LYS A 593 -10.29 -29.89 -5.74
CA LYS A 593 -10.67 -31.29 -5.41
C LYS A 593 -10.40 -31.74 -3.98
N LYS A 594 -11.13 -31.18 -3.00
CA LYS A 594 -11.19 -31.76 -1.64
C LYS A 594 -12.46 -31.50 -0.79
N SER A 595 -13.65 -31.75 -1.34
CA SER A 595 -14.80 -32.15 -0.50
C SER A 595 -15.79 -33.01 -1.28
N ALA A 596 -15.78 -34.32 -1.02
CA ALA A 596 -16.82 -35.30 -1.37
C ALA A 596 -16.42 -36.70 -0.84
N SER A 597 -17.40 -37.50 -0.41
CA SER A 597 -17.32 -38.93 -0.08
C SER A 597 -16.74 -39.35 1.29
N SER A 598 -17.61 -39.40 2.30
CA SER A 598 -18.05 -40.71 2.83
C SER A 598 -19.53 -40.63 3.25
N LYS A 599 -20.24 -41.76 3.26
CA LYS A 599 -21.60 -41.90 3.80
C LYS A 599 -21.62 -43.06 4.79
N GLU A 600 -22.18 -42.83 5.98
CA GLU A 600 -23.08 -43.77 6.67
C GLU A 600 -23.83 -43.00 7.78
N PRO A 601 -25.05 -43.42 8.19
CA PRO A 601 -25.93 -42.59 9.00
C PRO A 601 -25.83 -42.86 10.50
N CYS A 602 -26.00 -41.81 11.30
CA CYS A 602 -26.43 -41.89 12.70
C CYS A 602 -27.41 -40.74 12.96
N THR A 603 -28.47 -41.02 13.73
CA THR A 603 -29.52 -40.05 14.06
C THR A 603 -29.10 -39.18 15.25
N GLY A 604 -29.23 -37.86 15.11
CA GLY A 604 -29.04 -36.85 16.15
C GLY A 604 -29.54 -35.51 15.62
N GLU A 605 -30.11 -34.68 16.49
CA GLU A 605 -30.82 -33.46 16.13
C GLU A 605 -29.91 -32.21 16.09
N ASP A 606 -30.51 -31.09 15.67
CA ASP A 606 -30.13 -29.70 15.93
C ASP A 606 -29.03 -28.96 15.11
N TRP A 607 -29.53 -28.01 14.29
CA TRP A 607 -28.98 -26.75 13.76
C TRP A 607 -27.58 -26.66 13.11
N VAL A 608 -27.54 -26.25 11.83
CA VAL A 608 -26.76 -25.09 11.30
C VAL A 608 -27.08 -24.81 9.82
N ASP A 609 -27.28 -23.53 9.50
CA ASP A 609 -27.23 -22.80 8.21
C ASP A 609 -27.48 -23.51 6.86
N ASP A 610 -28.69 -23.31 6.30
CA ASP A 610 -28.98 -23.53 4.86
C ASP A 610 -28.41 -22.41 3.98
N PHE A 611 -27.29 -22.68 3.30
CA PHE A 611 -26.80 -21.86 2.19
C PHE A 611 -27.25 -22.45 0.84
N HIS A 612 -28.37 -21.94 0.30
CA HIS A 612 -28.75 -22.24 -1.08
C HIS A 612 -27.73 -21.68 -2.08
N LEU A 613 -27.01 -22.58 -2.78
CA LEU A 613 -26.28 -22.20 -3.99
C LEU A 613 -27.27 -21.93 -5.12
N VAL A 614 -27.43 -20.66 -5.50
CA VAL A 614 -27.99 -20.28 -6.80
C VAL A 614 -27.02 -20.73 -7.89
N THR A 615 -27.53 -21.45 -8.89
CA THR A 615 -26.77 -21.98 -10.01
C THR A 615 -26.88 -21.10 -11.25
N ALA A 616 -25.99 -21.31 -12.23
CA ALA A 616 -25.99 -20.55 -13.49
C ALA A 616 -27.19 -20.89 -14.42
N GLU A 617 -28.11 -21.73 -13.96
CA GLU A 617 -29.34 -22.15 -14.63
C GLU A 617 -30.56 -21.35 -14.11
N ASP A 618 -30.42 -20.57 -13.04
CA ASP A 618 -31.48 -19.79 -12.38
C ASP A 618 -31.59 -18.33 -12.89
N ILE A 619 -30.97 -18.01 -14.04
CA ILE A 619 -31.00 -16.66 -14.66
C ILE A 619 -31.47 -16.77 -16.12
N ASP A 620 -32.79 -16.76 -16.30
CA ASP A 620 -33.40 -16.59 -17.62
C ASP A 620 -33.10 -15.18 -18.16
N ALA A 621 -32.42 -15.11 -19.31
CA ALA A 621 -32.25 -13.87 -20.04
C ALA A 621 -33.54 -13.50 -20.79
N PRO A 622 -33.98 -12.23 -20.79
CA PRO A 622 -35.19 -11.81 -21.51
C PRO A 622 -35.00 -11.99 -23.02
N SER A 623 -35.68 -12.98 -23.59
CA SER A 623 -35.62 -13.31 -25.01
C SER A 623 -36.46 -12.34 -25.84
N PHE A 624 -35.81 -11.30 -26.37
CA PHE A 624 -36.41 -10.41 -27.36
C PHE A 624 -36.74 -11.17 -28.65
N SER A 625 -38.03 -11.35 -28.92
CA SER A 625 -38.53 -11.89 -30.18
C SER A 625 -38.67 -10.78 -31.23
N PRO A 626 -38.32 -11.03 -32.51
CA PRO A 626 -38.38 -10.02 -33.56
C PRO A 626 -39.81 -9.87 -34.12
N PHE A 627 -40.30 -8.62 -34.19
CA PHE A 627 -41.53 -8.31 -34.92
C PHE A 627 -41.31 -8.42 -36.44
N PRO A 628 -42.16 -9.18 -37.19
CA PRO A 628 -42.07 -9.27 -38.63
C PRO A 628 -42.71 -8.05 -39.32
N THR A 629 -42.14 -7.63 -40.44
CA THR A 629 -42.69 -6.57 -41.30
C THR A 629 -43.42 -7.17 -42.50
N ALA A 630 -44.69 -6.80 -42.76
CA ALA A 630 -45.23 -6.44 -44.10
C ALA A 630 -46.78 -6.49 -44.21
N SER A 631 -47.33 -5.41 -44.81
CA SER A 631 -48.41 -5.40 -45.82
C SER A 631 -49.81 -5.98 -45.55
N ALA A 632 -50.80 -5.07 -45.36
CA ALA A 632 -52.11 -5.14 -46.04
C ALA A 632 -52.74 -3.73 -46.18
N ILE A 633 -53.62 -3.55 -47.18
CA ILE A 633 -54.25 -2.28 -47.62
C ILE A 633 -55.79 -2.49 -47.57
N PRO A 634 -56.62 -1.52 -47.11
CA PRO A 634 -57.32 -0.63 -48.06
C PRO A 634 -57.67 0.81 -47.61
N ALA A 635 -57.33 1.76 -48.49
CA ALA A 635 -58.13 2.86 -49.07
C ALA A 635 -59.07 3.75 -48.20
N HIS A 636 -58.79 5.07 -48.22
CA HIS A 636 -59.67 6.25 -48.44
C HIS A 636 -58.87 7.53 -48.10
N THR A 637 -59.09 8.76 -48.59
CA THR A 637 -59.72 9.31 -49.84
C THR A 637 -59.30 10.79 -49.97
N VAL A 638 -58.83 11.21 -51.17
CA VAL A 638 -58.76 12.59 -51.74
C VAL A 638 -58.24 13.78 -50.88
N GLY A 639 -57.28 14.55 -51.42
CA GLY A 639 -56.92 15.89 -50.91
C GLY A 639 -55.75 16.57 -51.64
N GLN A 640 -55.99 17.21 -52.79
CA GLN A 640 -54.98 18.02 -53.51
C GLN A 640 -54.98 19.48 -53.04
N VAL A 641 -53.79 20.08 -52.86
CA VAL A 641 -53.51 21.51 -53.19
C VAL A 641 -52.10 21.64 -53.78
N SER A 642 -51.95 22.51 -54.79
CA SER A 642 -50.74 22.88 -55.53
C SER A 642 -49.70 23.59 -54.64
N SER A 643 -48.40 23.27 -54.70
CA SER A 643 -47.37 23.87 -55.59
C SER A 643 -47.21 25.39 -55.52
N GLU A 644 -46.01 25.85 -55.12
CA GLU A 644 -45.22 26.74 -56.00
C GLU A 644 -43.71 26.64 -55.75
N LYS A 645 -42.92 27.10 -56.73
CA LYS A 645 -41.47 27.34 -56.65
C LYS A 645 -41.24 28.83 -56.89
N GLU A 646 -40.22 29.41 -56.27
CA GLU A 646 -39.17 30.07 -57.07
C GLU A 646 -37.88 30.29 -56.28
N ALA A 647 -36.83 30.65 -57.00
CA ALA A 647 -35.52 31.05 -56.49
C ALA A 647 -34.85 31.93 -57.54
N ILE A 648 -34.00 32.89 -57.14
CA ILE A 648 -32.79 33.35 -57.86
C ILE A 648 -32.04 34.43 -57.04
N THR A 649 -30.72 34.48 -57.24
CA THR A 649 -29.70 35.36 -56.61
C THR A 649 -29.51 36.64 -57.49
N PRO A 650 -28.40 37.46 -57.54
CA PRO A 650 -27.05 37.36 -56.90
C PRO A 650 -26.26 38.68 -56.57
N LYS A 651 -24.99 38.53 -56.14
CA LYS A 651 -23.84 39.52 -56.17
C LYS A 651 -23.97 40.74 -55.21
N LEU A 652 -22.94 41.55 -54.84
CA LEU A 652 -21.54 41.80 -55.27
C LEU A 652 -20.69 42.34 -54.05
N SER A 653 -19.43 42.82 -54.18
CA SER A 653 -18.17 42.07 -53.88
C SER A 653 -17.00 42.96 -53.36
N VAL A 654 -15.84 42.36 -52.98
CA VAL A 654 -14.45 42.94 -52.89
C VAL A 654 -14.00 43.73 -51.61
N ASP A 655 -13.21 43.10 -50.72
CA ASP A 655 -11.72 43.17 -50.51
C ASP A 655 -10.89 44.49 -50.75
N PRO A 656 -9.59 44.63 -50.36
CA PRO A 656 -8.69 43.88 -49.42
C PRO A 656 -7.66 44.72 -48.56
N TYR A 657 -6.78 44.00 -47.80
CA TYR A 657 -5.39 44.32 -47.31
C TYR A 657 -5.05 45.39 -46.24
N SER A 658 -4.40 44.94 -45.14
CA SER A 658 -2.99 45.24 -44.74
C SER A 658 -2.71 44.71 -43.31
N SER A 659 -2.02 43.58 -43.06
CA SER A 659 -0.56 43.31 -43.11
C SER A 659 0.29 43.87 -41.95
N LEU A 660 0.79 42.99 -41.07
CA LEU A 660 2.03 43.17 -40.28
C LEU A 660 2.70 41.80 -40.05
N SER A 661 4.03 41.79 -39.88
CA SER A 661 4.89 40.60 -40.00
C SER A 661 5.34 39.99 -38.66
N PRO A 662 5.73 38.70 -38.61
CA PRO A 662 6.18 38.04 -37.39
C PRO A 662 7.63 38.41 -37.04
N LEU A 663 7.95 38.43 -35.74
CA LEU A 663 9.33 38.56 -35.26
C LEU A 663 9.99 37.19 -35.16
N VAL A 664 11.07 36.98 -35.93
CA VAL A 664 11.94 35.79 -35.82
C VAL A 664 13.12 36.13 -34.92
N ILE A 665 13.40 35.26 -33.94
CA ILE A 665 14.69 35.16 -33.27
C ILE A 665 15.10 33.69 -33.35
N SER A 666 16.26 33.43 -33.95
CA SER A 666 16.79 32.08 -34.17
C SER A 666 17.75 31.65 -33.05
N ASP A 667 18.08 30.37 -33.04
CA ASP A 667 18.93 29.72 -32.04
C ASP A 667 20.28 30.43 -31.83
N THR A 668 20.73 30.47 -30.57
CA THR A 668 22.08 30.00 -30.20
C THR A 668 22.26 29.90 -28.69
N LEU A 669 22.30 28.68 -28.16
CA LEU A 669 23.22 28.33 -27.08
C LEU A 669 23.36 26.80 -26.98
N ARG A 670 24.53 26.28 -27.37
CA ARG A 670 24.97 24.95 -26.95
C ARG A 670 25.28 25.03 -25.46
N LEU A 671 24.79 24.10 -24.66
CA LEU A 671 25.37 23.83 -23.34
C LEU A 671 25.82 22.37 -23.28
N SER A 672 27.08 22.17 -22.90
CA SER A 672 27.75 20.87 -22.95
C SER A 672 27.38 19.98 -21.77
N THR A 673 27.15 18.70 -22.03
CA THR A 673 27.01 17.68 -20.99
C THR A 673 28.34 17.54 -20.22
N ILE A 674 28.34 17.93 -18.93
CA ILE A 674 29.34 17.49 -17.96
C ILE A 674 28.58 16.96 -16.75
N THR A 675 28.60 15.65 -16.57
CA THR A 675 28.02 14.96 -15.42
C THR A 675 29.09 14.71 -14.37
N THR A 676 28.87 15.21 -13.15
CA THR A 676 29.58 14.78 -11.93
C THR A 676 28.55 14.28 -10.92
N PRO A 677 28.72 13.08 -10.33
CA PRO A 677 27.80 12.53 -9.34
C PRO A 677 28.06 13.10 -7.92
N ASP A 678 27.34 12.53 -6.95
CA ASP A 678 27.59 12.57 -5.50
C ASP A 678 27.16 13.83 -4.71
N SER A 679 25.86 13.92 -4.38
CA SER A 679 25.38 14.26 -3.02
C SER A 679 23.89 13.88 -2.83
N PRO A 680 23.48 13.30 -1.68
CA PRO A 680 22.08 12.97 -1.40
C PRO A 680 21.30 14.10 -0.68
N THR A 681 19.97 13.92 -0.60
CA THR A 681 18.94 14.69 0.14
C THR A 681 18.67 16.15 -0.30
N PRO A 682 17.40 16.52 -0.62
CA PRO A 682 17.02 17.89 -0.89
C PRO A 682 16.79 18.69 0.41
N THR A 683 16.97 20.02 0.33
CA THR A 683 16.64 20.96 1.41
C THR A 683 15.85 22.16 0.85
N PHE A 684 15.34 23.00 1.77
CA PHE A 684 14.28 24.01 1.62
C PHE A 684 14.48 25.13 0.56
N THR A 685 15.53 25.09 -0.26
CA THR A 685 15.93 26.20 -1.15
C THR A 685 15.16 26.33 -2.47
N GLU A 686 14.42 25.31 -2.95
CA GLU A 686 13.69 25.41 -4.23
C GLU A 686 12.59 26.47 -4.23
N PHE A 687 11.91 26.70 -3.10
CA PHE A 687 10.87 27.74 -2.98
C PHE A 687 11.39 29.15 -3.23
N ALA A 688 12.67 29.43 -2.92
CA ALA A 688 13.28 30.73 -3.17
C ALA A 688 13.42 31.05 -4.67
N HIS A 689 13.62 30.04 -5.52
CA HIS A 689 13.68 30.23 -6.97
C HIS A 689 12.29 30.51 -7.56
N LEU A 690 11.23 29.83 -7.08
CA LEU A 690 9.85 30.10 -7.51
C LEU A 690 9.36 31.52 -7.15
N ALA A 691 9.81 32.07 -6.01
CA ALA A 691 9.52 33.46 -5.65
C ALA A 691 10.17 34.48 -6.61
N SER A 692 11.28 34.12 -7.29
CA SER A 692 12.00 35.02 -8.20
C SER A 692 11.37 35.17 -9.59
N SER A 693 10.44 34.30 -9.97
CA SER A 693 9.83 34.26 -11.32
C SER A 693 8.56 35.08 -11.50
N PHE A 694 8.08 35.82 -10.48
CA PHE A 694 6.91 36.68 -10.62
C PHE A 694 7.23 37.99 -11.36
N PRO A 695 6.39 38.43 -12.32
CA PRO A 695 6.57 39.72 -12.98
C PRO A 695 6.33 40.86 -12.00
N GLN A 696 7.26 41.82 -11.93
CA GLN A 696 7.12 42.99 -11.06
C GLN A 696 5.98 43.91 -11.53
N PRO A 697 5.25 44.56 -10.60
CA PRO A 697 4.18 45.50 -10.94
C PRO A 697 4.74 46.77 -11.62
N PRO A 698 3.95 47.44 -12.48
CA PRO A 698 4.41 48.60 -13.25
C PRO A 698 4.74 49.80 -12.34
N SER A 699 6.01 50.22 -12.38
CA SER A 699 6.58 51.23 -11.49
C SER A 699 6.53 52.65 -12.07
N PHE A 700 5.42 53.38 -11.88
CA PHE A 700 5.37 54.80 -12.25
C PHE A 700 4.50 55.71 -11.36
N ILE A 701 5.00 56.03 -10.16
CA ILE A 701 4.63 57.24 -9.39
C ILE A 701 5.95 57.91 -8.93
N PRO A 702 6.14 59.23 -9.12
CA PRO A 702 7.43 59.88 -8.88
C PRO A 702 7.71 60.18 -7.40
N ALA A 703 8.96 60.04 -6.98
CA ALA A 703 9.42 60.34 -5.62
C ALA A 703 10.02 61.76 -5.47
N PRO A 704 9.89 62.40 -4.29
CA PRO A 704 10.68 63.57 -3.90
C PRO A 704 12.18 63.26 -3.77
N ARG A 705 13.04 64.29 -3.71
CA ARG A 705 14.51 64.16 -3.85
C ARG A 705 15.32 64.30 -2.55
N HIS A 706 16.42 63.55 -2.49
CA HIS A 706 17.69 63.83 -1.76
C HIS A 706 17.69 63.83 -0.21
N PRO A 707 18.89 63.77 0.46
CA PRO A 707 20.27 63.66 -0.06
C PRO A 707 21.15 62.50 0.52
N ALA A 708 22.29 62.26 -0.15
CA ALA A 708 23.62 61.79 0.30
C ALA A 708 23.81 61.07 1.68
N SER A 709 24.40 59.85 1.74
CA SER A 709 25.86 59.50 1.75
C SER A 709 26.48 59.51 3.19
N PRO A 710 27.62 58.84 3.55
CA PRO A 710 28.60 58.11 2.71
C PRO A 710 29.12 56.72 3.20
N SER A 711 29.72 56.00 2.24
CA SER A 711 30.76 54.95 2.26
C SER A 711 31.37 54.30 3.55
N ALA A 712 31.42 52.95 3.52
CA ALA A 712 32.63 52.07 3.68
C ALA A 712 33.32 51.95 5.08
N PRO A 713 34.25 50.98 5.33
CA PRO A 713 34.82 49.96 4.42
C PRO A 713 34.79 48.48 4.90
N ARG A 714 35.31 47.59 4.05
CA ARG A 714 35.59 46.16 4.27
C ARG A 714 36.81 45.94 5.19
N VAL A 715 36.82 44.82 5.94
CA VAL A 715 38.03 44.19 6.49
C VAL A 715 37.96 42.67 6.23
N ILE A 716 39.10 42.01 6.03
CA ILE A 716 39.24 40.57 5.75
C ILE A 716 40.32 39.98 6.65
N THR A 717 40.00 38.92 7.42
CA THR A 717 41.00 38.04 8.07
C THR A 717 40.45 36.62 8.27
N HIS A 718 41.10 35.64 7.64
CA HIS A 718 41.24 34.27 8.16
C HIS A 718 42.36 34.29 9.25
N PRO A 719 42.42 33.34 10.21
CA PRO A 719 43.14 32.08 9.96
C PRO A 719 42.57 30.83 10.66
N ASP A 720 43.19 29.68 10.37
CA ASP A 720 42.93 28.36 10.95
C ASP A 720 43.52 28.18 12.37
N THR A 721 43.01 27.22 13.15
CA THR A 721 43.84 26.33 14.00
C THR A 721 43.12 25.02 14.33
N THR A 722 43.84 23.98 14.74
CA THR A 722 43.37 22.58 14.86
C THR A 722 43.64 21.93 16.23
N SER A 723 42.86 20.88 16.54
CA SER A 723 43.15 19.83 17.56
C SER A 723 43.05 20.23 19.05
N PRO A 724 43.11 19.29 20.03
CA PRO A 724 43.19 17.82 19.96
C PRO A 724 42.17 17.05 20.86
N ILE A 725 42.37 15.73 20.97
CA ILE A 725 41.58 14.72 21.72
C ILE A 725 42.03 14.61 23.19
N SER A 726 41.15 14.13 24.10
CA SER A 726 41.56 13.52 25.38
C SER A 726 40.58 12.43 25.88
N GLU A 727 41.08 11.23 26.21
CA GLU A 727 40.33 10.12 26.83
C GLU A 727 40.52 10.05 28.36
N VAL A 728 39.51 9.58 29.11
CA VAL A 728 39.69 8.95 30.45
C VAL A 728 38.61 7.85 30.67
N TYR A 729 38.99 6.75 31.34
CA TYR A 729 38.18 5.53 31.63
C TYR A 729 37.63 5.55 33.12
N PRO A 730 37.17 4.45 33.79
CA PRO A 730 35.77 3.99 33.78
C PRO A 730 35.21 3.58 35.19
N ASN A 731 34.22 2.66 35.21
CA ASN A 731 33.59 1.86 36.31
C ASN A 731 32.10 2.21 36.56
N ARG A 732 31.23 1.33 37.08
CA ARG A 732 31.38 0.00 37.73
C ARG A 732 30.14 -0.88 37.49
N PHE A 733 30.27 -2.21 37.44
CA PHE A 733 29.14 -3.16 37.42
C PHE A 733 28.77 -3.65 38.82
N GLN A 734 27.51 -4.05 39.02
CA GLN A 734 27.07 -5.00 40.04
C GLN A 734 26.04 -5.98 39.45
N GLN A 735 26.06 -7.23 39.93
CA GLN A 735 25.13 -8.30 39.54
C GLN A 735 24.12 -8.55 40.66
N PHE A 736 22.89 -8.95 40.31
CA PHE A 736 21.97 -9.61 41.22
C PHE A 736 21.56 -10.99 40.69
N LYS A 737 21.23 -11.89 41.61
CA LYS A 737 21.07 -13.33 41.38
C LYS A 737 19.86 -13.81 42.16
N PHE A 738 18.83 -14.31 41.46
CA PHE A 738 17.60 -14.80 42.08
C PHE A 738 17.53 -16.33 42.09
N THR A 739 16.92 -16.86 43.15
CA THR A 739 16.62 -18.28 43.34
C THR A 739 15.11 -18.42 43.55
N ILE A 740 14.48 -19.39 42.88
CA ILE A 740 13.03 -19.63 42.96
C ILE A 740 12.78 -20.86 43.83
N MET A 741 11.75 -20.80 44.70
CA MET A 741 11.14 -21.99 45.30
C MET A 741 9.65 -22.03 44.96
N TYR A 742 9.13 -23.25 44.78
CA TYR A 742 7.72 -23.51 44.49
C TYR A 742 6.94 -23.79 45.78
N SER A 743 5.76 -23.18 45.89
CA SER A 743 4.63 -23.69 46.67
C SER A 743 3.35 -23.11 46.05
N GLY A 744 2.21 -23.79 46.16
CA GLY A 744 0.98 -23.34 45.49
C GLY A 744 -0.29 -23.83 46.17
N LYS A 745 -1.38 -23.08 45.95
CA LYS A 745 -2.76 -23.49 46.29
C LYS A 745 -3.79 -22.68 45.50
N ARG A 746 -4.87 -23.39 45.16
CA ARG A 746 -6.25 -22.99 44.81
C ARG A 746 -6.52 -21.58 44.26
N THR A 747 -7.13 -21.58 43.08
CA THR A 747 -7.92 -20.48 42.51
C THR A 747 -9.27 -20.34 43.24
N ASP A 748 -9.44 -19.26 43.98
CA ASP A 748 -10.60 -18.35 43.96
C ASP A 748 -10.42 -17.29 45.06
N VAL A 749 -11.00 -16.09 44.85
CA VAL A 749 -10.67 -14.82 45.54
C VAL A 749 -9.32 -14.23 45.13
N VAL A 750 -9.34 -13.00 44.60
CA VAL A 750 -8.15 -12.17 44.40
C VAL A 750 -7.88 -11.38 45.68
N ASP A 751 -7.27 -12.06 46.65
CA ASP A 751 -6.80 -11.43 47.88
C ASP A 751 -5.44 -10.75 47.61
N PHE A 752 -5.38 -9.43 47.74
CA PHE A 752 -4.11 -8.67 47.76
C PHE A 752 -3.46 -8.79 49.15
N GLY A 753 -3.30 -10.05 49.60
CA GLY A 753 -2.81 -10.45 50.92
C GLY A 753 -1.33 -10.21 51.11
N GLY A 754 -0.93 -8.94 51.18
CA GLY A 754 0.42 -8.49 51.43
C GLY A 754 0.46 -6.97 51.52
N GLU A 755 0.44 -6.45 52.74
CA GLU A 755 0.78 -5.05 53.01
C GLU A 755 2.25 -4.82 52.62
N THR A 756 2.46 -4.39 51.38
CA THR A 756 3.78 -3.94 50.91
C THR A 756 4.14 -2.70 51.72
N ASP A 757 5.19 -2.79 52.53
CA ASP A 757 5.60 -1.70 53.40
C ASP A 757 6.20 -0.54 52.59
N TYR A 758 5.34 0.40 52.22
CA TYR A 758 5.69 1.64 51.52
C TYR A 758 6.25 2.72 52.46
N SER A 759 6.47 2.46 53.76
CA SER A 759 6.98 3.47 54.70
C SER A 759 8.36 4.01 54.34
N GLU A 760 9.21 3.18 53.72
CA GLU A 760 10.50 3.61 53.15
C GLU A 760 10.37 4.15 51.71
N VAL A 761 9.34 3.75 50.96
CA VAL A 761 9.20 4.03 49.52
C VAL A 761 8.46 5.34 49.25
N LYS A 762 9.11 6.45 49.62
CA LYS A 762 8.61 7.83 49.50
C LYS A 762 8.54 8.36 48.06
N TRP A 763 7.67 7.80 47.23
CA TRP A 763 7.31 8.41 45.96
C TRP A 763 6.78 9.84 46.20
N PHE A 764 7.29 10.80 45.41
CA PHE A 764 6.83 12.21 45.35
C PHE A 764 7.03 13.11 46.61
N GLN A 765 7.83 12.74 47.62
CA GLN A 765 8.10 13.68 48.74
C GLN A 765 9.04 14.83 48.39
N ASP A 766 10.06 14.60 47.55
CA ASP A 766 10.94 15.67 47.06
C ASP A 766 10.49 16.12 45.65
N PRO A 767 10.14 17.41 45.44
CA PRO A 767 10.02 17.94 44.09
C PRO A 767 11.39 17.86 43.40
N PRO A 768 11.46 17.57 42.08
CA PRO A 768 12.73 17.45 41.37
C PRO A 768 13.55 18.72 41.58
N GLN A 769 14.81 18.57 42.03
CA GLN A 769 15.64 19.70 42.46
C GLN A 769 15.66 20.77 41.38
N ARG A 770 15.06 21.94 41.66
CA ARG A 770 15.12 23.10 40.77
C ARG A 770 16.59 23.43 40.57
N THR A 771 17.12 23.12 39.38
CA THR A 771 18.47 23.45 38.98
C THR A 771 18.70 24.93 39.28
N ARG A 772 19.59 25.21 40.24
CA ARG A 772 19.81 26.57 40.73
C ARG A 772 20.14 27.44 39.52
N PRO A 773 19.41 28.53 39.23
CA PRO A 773 19.63 29.29 38.01
C PRO A 773 21.11 29.64 37.89
N GLN A 774 21.74 29.25 36.79
CA GLN A 774 23.08 29.76 36.48
C GLN A 774 22.97 31.29 36.47
N PRO A 775 23.89 32.02 37.12
CA PRO A 775 23.88 33.47 37.05
C PRO A 775 23.91 33.86 35.57
N ALA A 776 22.87 34.58 35.13
CA ALA A 776 22.64 34.78 33.71
C ALA A 776 23.84 35.48 33.10
N ALA A 777 24.48 34.84 32.11
CA ALA A 777 25.43 35.52 31.25
C ALA A 777 24.68 36.71 30.63
N GLU A 778 25.28 37.90 30.72
CA GLU A 778 24.62 39.16 30.35
C GLU A 778 24.16 39.09 28.90
N GLN A 779 22.85 38.94 28.69
CA GLN A 779 22.29 38.88 27.34
C GLN A 779 22.53 40.24 26.68
N PRO A 780 23.16 40.29 25.49
CA PRO A 780 23.37 41.55 24.79
C PRO A 780 22.00 42.19 24.56
N SER A 781 21.86 43.47 24.93
CA SER A 781 20.59 44.19 25.02
C SER A 781 19.74 43.96 23.76
N SER A 782 18.69 43.15 23.92
CA SER A 782 17.93 42.66 22.78
C SER A 782 17.20 43.81 22.08
N THR A 783 17.35 43.89 20.76
CA THR A 783 16.54 44.77 19.93
C THR A 783 15.07 44.48 20.18
N PRO A 784 14.19 45.48 20.37
CA PRO A 784 12.77 45.27 20.65
C PRO A 784 12.15 44.27 19.66
N TYR A 785 11.54 43.22 20.20
CA TYR A 785 10.92 42.17 19.39
C TYR A 785 9.79 42.76 18.55
N MET A 786 9.96 42.75 17.22
CA MET A 786 8.94 43.13 16.26
C MET A 786 8.39 41.83 15.62
N PRO A 787 7.11 41.48 15.86
CA PRO A 787 6.53 40.26 15.29
C PRO A 787 6.48 40.33 13.76
N THR A 788 6.57 39.19 13.09
CA THR A 788 6.41 39.13 11.64
C THR A 788 4.95 39.32 11.22
N ILE A 789 4.73 39.69 9.97
CA ILE A 789 3.37 39.82 9.39
C ILE A 789 2.63 38.47 9.45
N GLU A 790 3.34 37.36 9.27
CA GLU A 790 2.82 36.00 9.42
C GLU A 790 2.38 35.72 10.86
N THR A 791 3.16 36.13 11.87
CA THR A 791 2.76 36.05 13.28
C THR A 791 1.50 36.87 13.57
N ILE A 792 1.38 38.07 13.00
CA ILE A 792 0.19 38.92 13.17
C ILE A 792 -1.04 38.21 12.60
N HIS A 793 -0.99 37.79 11.33
CA HIS A 793 -2.11 37.08 10.69
C HIS A 793 -2.44 35.73 11.35
N ALA A 794 -1.46 35.02 11.92
CA ALA A 794 -1.73 33.81 12.69
C ALA A 794 -2.59 34.12 13.92
N ASN A 795 -2.23 35.14 14.71
CA ASN A 795 -3.00 35.56 15.88
C ASN A 795 -4.41 36.07 15.49
N GLU A 796 -4.53 36.88 14.43
CA GLU A 796 -5.82 37.35 13.89
C GLU A 796 -6.75 36.18 13.50
N ASN A 797 -6.22 35.17 12.81
CA ASN A 797 -6.98 33.97 12.42
C ASN A 797 -7.44 33.15 13.64
N PHE A 798 -6.58 32.99 14.66
CA PHE A 798 -6.97 32.34 15.92
C PHE A 798 -8.03 33.15 16.68
N GLU A 799 -7.91 34.47 16.78
CA GLU A 799 -8.90 35.33 17.42
C GLU A 799 -10.26 35.25 16.73
N PHE A 800 -10.29 35.27 15.39
CA PHE A 800 -11.52 35.05 14.63
C PHE A 800 -12.13 33.67 14.92
N ALA A 801 -11.35 32.59 14.78
CA ALA A 801 -11.82 31.22 15.02
C ALA A 801 -12.36 31.03 16.45
N LEU A 802 -11.65 31.56 17.45
CA LEU A 802 -12.05 31.53 18.86
C LEU A 802 -13.34 32.32 19.11
N SER A 803 -13.52 33.48 18.48
CA SER A 803 -14.74 34.29 18.61
C SER A 803 -15.97 33.61 17.98
N ALA A 804 -15.77 32.82 16.92
CA ALA A 804 -16.82 32.05 16.27
C ALA A 804 -17.15 30.74 17.01
N ALA A 805 -16.17 30.16 17.72
CA ALA A 805 -16.22 28.82 18.29
C ALA A 805 -17.50 28.49 19.12
N PRO A 806 -17.99 29.36 20.05
CA PRO A 806 -19.20 29.06 20.82
C PRO A 806 -20.46 29.02 19.94
N ASN A 807 -20.55 29.89 18.92
CA ASN A 807 -21.67 29.92 17.99
C ASN A 807 -21.69 28.68 17.09
N VAL A 808 -20.52 28.23 16.62
CA VAL A 808 -20.40 27.00 15.82
C VAL A 808 -20.77 25.77 16.65
N LEU A 809 -20.29 25.66 17.90
CA LEU A 809 -20.71 24.61 18.84
C LEU A 809 -22.23 24.58 19.01
N TYR A 810 -22.85 25.73 19.30
CA TYR A 810 -24.29 25.81 19.48
C TYR A 810 -25.06 25.45 18.19
N GLN A 811 -24.60 25.86 17.01
CA GLN A 811 -25.20 25.45 15.73
C GLN A 811 -25.07 23.95 15.48
N ARG A 812 -23.89 23.34 15.70
CA ARG A 812 -23.68 21.89 15.59
C ARG A 812 -24.59 21.13 16.56
N TYR A 813 -24.74 21.60 17.79
CA TYR A 813 -25.68 21.07 18.78
C TYR A 813 -27.14 21.17 18.32
N MET A 814 -27.59 22.30 17.78
CA MET A 814 -28.95 22.47 17.27
C MET A 814 -29.24 21.63 16.01
N GLN A 815 -28.22 21.30 15.20
CA GLN A 815 -28.36 20.49 13.99
C GLN A 815 -28.30 18.98 14.24
N TYR A 816 -27.40 18.52 15.12
CA TYR A 816 -27.06 17.09 15.29
C TYR A 816 -27.15 16.62 16.75
N GLY A 817 -27.70 17.45 17.64
CA GLY A 817 -27.77 17.19 19.06
C GLY A 817 -26.39 16.91 19.67
N GLN A 818 -26.34 15.88 20.51
CA GLN A 818 -25.15 15.51 21.26
C GLN A 818 -24.00 14.99 20.36
N LEU A 819 -24.31 14.43 19.18
CA LEU A 819 -23.29 14.00 18.21
C LEU A 819 -22.60 15.20 17.55
N GLY A 820 -23.31 16.31 17.35
CA GLY A 820 -22.73 17.57 16.86
C GLY A 820 -21.69 18.14 17.82
N VAL A 821 -21.94 18.03 19.13
CA VAL A 821 -20.97 18.42 20.17
C VAL A 821 -19.72 17.53 20.13
N LEU A 822 -19.87 16.21 19.96
CA LEU A 822 -18.73 15.30 19.86
C LEU A 822 -17.84 15.60 18.64
N GLY A 823 -18.43 15.77 17.45
CA GLY A 823 -17.67 16.12 16.25
C GLY A 823 -16.93 17.44 16.40
N TRP A 824 -17.62 18.47 16.90
CA TRP A 824 -17.03 19.78 17.17
C TRP A 824 -15.90 19.73 18.21
N CYS A 825 -15.97 18.86 19.22
CA CYS A 825 -14.88 18.68 20.19
C CYS A 825 -13.59 18.12 19.56
N SER A 826 -13.67 17.49 18.38
CA SER A 826 -12.50 17.10 17.60
C SER A 826 -11.91 18.31 16.86
N GLU A 827 -12.75 19.07 16.14
CA GLU A 827 -12.37 20.32 15.45
C GLU A 827 -11.70 21.32 16.42
N PHE A 828 -12.27 21.47 17.63
CA PHE A 828 -11.72 22.32 18.68
C PHE A 828 -10.43 21.77 19.30
N GLY A 829 -10.24 20.44 19.29
CA GLY A 829 -9.01 19.79 19.74
C GLY A 829 -7.78 20.18 18.91
N GLU A 830 -7.95 20.32 17.60
CA GLU A 830 -6.92 20.78 16.67
C GLU A 830 -6.60 22.27 16.87
N LEU A 831 -7.63 23.11 17.03
CA LEU A 831 -7.47 24.54 17.34
C LEU A 831 -6.62 24.77 18.60
N ILE A 832 -6.82 23.94 19.63
CA ILE A 832 -6.03 23.95 20.88
C ILE A 832 -4.55 23.66 20.63
N ASP A 833 -4.22 22.70 19.75
CA ASP A 833 -2.83 22.32 19.51
C ASP A 833 -2.11 23.26 18.53
N GLY A 834 -2.86 23.92 17.63
CA GLY A 834 -2.40 25.10 16.90
C GLY A 834 -2.03 26.25 17.84
N LEU A 835 -2.93 26.60 18.77
CA LEU A 835 -2.68 27.62 19.81
C LEU A 835 -1.46 27.29 20.68
N LYS A 836 -1.27 26.01 21.05
CA LYS A 836 -0.06 25.58 21.78
C LYS A 836 1.21 25.83 21.00
N THR A 837 1.22 25.51 19.71
CA THR A 837 2.39 25.72 18.84
C THR A 837 2.74 27.21 18.73
N LEU A 838 1.73 28.08 18.64
CA LEU A 838 1.92 29.53 18.65
C LEU A 838 2.43 30.07 19.99
N GLY A 839 1.92 29.56 21.12
CA GLY A 839 2.36 29.98 22.45
C GLY A 839 3.76 29.47 22.81
N LEU A 840 4.08 28.21 22.51
CA LEU A 840 5.39 27.60 22.77
C LEU A 840 6.51 28.21 21.92
N SER A 841 6.18 28.78 20.76
CA SER A 841 7.14 29.54 19.94
C SER A 841 7.30 31.02 20.37
N GLY A 842 6.64 31.45 21.45
CA GLY A 842 6.67 32.84 21.95
C GLY A 842 5.88 33.84 21.10
N ASN A 843 5.08 33.35 20.15
CA ASN A 843 4.43 34.14 19.10
C ASN A 843 2.96 34.50 19.41
N MET A 844 2.39 34.01 20.52
CA MET A 844 1.01 34.29 20.90
C MET A 844 0.85 35.69 21.51
N PHE A 845 -0.11 36.47 21.01
CA PHE A 845 -0.44 37.79 21.53
C PHE A 845 -1.33 37.70 22.78
N ILE A 846 -1.26 38.74 23.61
CA ILE A 846 -2.08 38.85 24.84
C ILE A 846 -3.57 38.88 24.48
N THR A 847 -3.94 39.56 23.39
CA THR A 847 -5.32 39.58 22.85
C THR A 847 -5.82 38.17 22.53
N THR A 848 -5.01 37.35 21.86
CA THR A 848 -5.35 35.97 21.50
C THR A 848 -5.47 35.08 22.73
N ARG A 849 -4.57 35.22 23.71
CA ARG A 849 -4.66 34.53 25.02
C ARG A 849 -5.93 34.92 25.79
N THR A 850 -6.27 36.20 25.83
CA THR A 850 -7.49 36.70 26.49
C THR A 850 -8.76 36.25 25.77
N GLN A 851 -8.81 36.31 24.44
CA GLN A 851 -9.93 35.81 23.67
C GLN A 851 -10.09 34.28 23.82
N ALA A 852 -9.00 33.52 23.88
CA ALA A 852 -9.06 32.08 24.12
C ALA A 852 -9.62 31.73 25.51
N LEU A 853 -9.20 32.45 26.56
CA LEU A 853 -9.79 32.29 27.90
C LEU A 853 -11.26 32.68 27.94
N LYS A 854 -11.65 33.78 27.28
CA LYS A 854 -13.05 34.20 27.16
C LYS A 854 -13.88 33.16 26.41
N THR A 855 -13.39 32.63 25.29
CA THR A 855 -14.05 31.56 24.53
C THR A 855 -14.30 30.32 25.40
N CYS A 856 -13.38 29.97 26.32
CA CYS A 856 -13.62 28.90 27.29
C CYS A 856 -14.75 29.21 28.29
N GLU A 857 -14.88 30.47 28.74
CA GLU A 857 -16.00 30.92 29.60
C GLU A 857 -17.33 30.94 28.80
N ASP A 858 -17.32 31.49 27.58
CA ASP A 858 -18.48 31.54 26.67
C ASP A 858 -19.00 30.13 26.33
N ILE A 859 -18.11 29.13 26.10
CA ILE A 859 -18.48 27.73 25.83
C ILE A 859 -19.20 27.09 27.03
N LEU A 860 -18.70 27.27 28.25
CA LEU A 860 -19.31 26.67 29.45
C LEU A 860 -20.62 27.36 29.84
N ALA A 861 -20.84 28.61 29.40
CA ALA A 861 -22.10 29.32 29.57
C ALA A 861 -23.23 28.89 28.60
N LEU A 862 -22.94 28.06 27.58
CA LEU A 862 -23.94 27.62 26.61
C LEU A 862 -24.98 26.67 27.23
N LYS A 863 -26.25 27.09 27.21
CA LYS A 863 -27.39 26.27 27.63
C LYS A 863 -27.72 25.17 26.62
N MET A 864 -27.09 24.01 26.79
CA MET A 864 -27.36 22.79 26.02
C MET A 864 -28.23 21.82 26.85
N GLU A 865 -29.50 22.18 27.05
CA GLU A 865 -30.37 21.54 28.05
C GLU A 865 -30.71 20.06 27.77
N ASP A 866 -30.56 19.58 26.52
CA ASP A 866 -30.77 18.17 26.13
C ASP A 866 -29.49 17.33 26.14
N LEU A 867 -28.35 17.82 26.66
CA LEU A 867 -27.06 17.12 26.63
C LEU A 867 -26.94 15.99 27.68
N LYS A 868 -27.86 15.02 27.61
CA LYS A 868 -28.09 13.94 28.59
C LYS A 868 -26.93 12.93 28.71
N MET A 869 -26.08 12.75 27.68
CA MET A 869 -24.89 11.88 27.80
C MET A 869 -23.72 12.60 28.48
N GLN A 870 -23.54 12.31 29.78
CA GLN A 870 -22.51 12.92 30.62
C GLN A 870 -21.07 12.68 30.14
N ILE A 871 -20.79 11.60 29.40
CA ILE A 871 -19.49 11.38 28.77
C ILE A 871 -19.11 12.50 27.78
N ILE A 872 -20.11 13.14 27.14
CA ILE A 872 -19.92 14.23 26.20
C ILE A 872 -19.72 15.56 26.94
N ILE A 873 -20.46 15.79 28.05
CA ILE A 873 -20.20 16.90 28.97
C ILE A 873 -18.75 16.82 29.50
N MET A 874 -18.34 15.63 29.93
CA MET A 874 -16.98 15.37 30.42
C MET A 874 -15.92 15.58 29.33
N PHE A 875 -16.17 15.13 28.09
CA PHE A 875 -15.23 15.32 26.97
C PHE A 875 -15.09 16.79 26.57
N LEU A 876 -16.20 17.53 26.43
CA LEU A 876 -16.20 18.98 26.18
C LEU A 876 -15.44 19.73 27.29
N SER A 877 -15.78 19.44 28.55
CA SER A 877 -15.10 20.01 29.72
C SER A 877 -13.60 19.67 29.74
N SER A 878 -13.21 18.48 29.27
CA SER A 878 -11.79 18.08 29.17
C SER A 878 -11.02 18.91 28.13
N GLN A 879 -11.62 19.27 27.00
CA GLN A 879 -10.99 20.14 26.00
C GLN A 879 -10.89 21.59 26.51
N VAL A 880 -11.94 22.11 27.16
CA VAL A 880 -11.91 23.43 27.80
C VAL A 880 -10.84 23.49 28.91
N ALA A 881 -10.73 22.45 29.74
CA ALA A 881 -9.69 22.34 30.76
C ALA A 881 -8.27 22.18 30.16
N ARG A 882 -8.13 21.43 29.05
CA ARG A 882 -6.87 21.27 28.29
C ARG A 882 -6.38 22.59 27.72
N LEU A 883 -7.27 23.48 27.28
CA LEU A 883 -6.94 24.81 26.82
C LEU A 883 -6.63 25.75 27.99
N ARG A 884 -7.51 25.84 28.99
CA ARG A 884 -7.32 26.70 30.18
C ARG A 884 -6.00 26.42 30.91
N ARG A 885 -5.65 25.15 31.15
CA ARG A 885 -4.36 24.77 31.79
C ARG A 885 -3.12 25.16 30.98
N PHE A 886 -3.24 25.33 29.66
CA PHE A 886 -2.15 25.83 28.84
C PHE A 886 -2.06 27.36 28.87
N LEU A 887 -3.22 28.05 28.84
CA LEU A 887 -3.29 29.51 28.85
C LEU A 887 -3.05 30.12 30.23
N ASP A 888 -3.36 29.41 31.31
CA ASP A 888 -3.25 29.86 32.70
C ASP A 888 -3.09 28.64 33.62
N ALA A 889 -1.84 28.21 33.83
CA ALA A 889 -1.51 26.97 34.55
C ALA A 889 -1.66 27.08 36.08
N ASP A 890 -1.54 28.29 36.63
CA ASP A 890 -1.60 28.55 38.08
C ASP A 890 -3.04 28.76 38.58
N ARG A 891 -3.97 29.17 37.69
CA ARG A 891 -5.38 29.38 38.05
C ARG A 891 -6.14 28.07 38.12
N VAL A 892 -6.69 27.78 39.30
CA VAL A 892 -7.68 26.71 39.49
C VAL A 892 -9.05 27.19 39.00
N TRP A 893 -9.76 26.33 38.28
CA TRP A 893 -11.08 26.60 37.68
C TRP A 893 -12.10 25.62 38.26
N THR A 894 -13.26 26.14 38.69
CA THR A 894 -14.31 25.38 39.41
C THR A 894 -15.71 25.61 38.82
N ASP A 895 -15.76 26.09 37.58
CA ASP A 895 -16.95 26.47 36.81
C ASP A 895 -17.33 25.43 35.74
N TYR A 896 -16.77 24.23 35.84
CA TYR A 896 -17.16 23.09 34.99
C TYR A 896 -18.52 22.51 35.45
N PRO A 897 -19.38 22.05 34.52
CA PRO A 897 -20.67 21.47 34.87
C PRO A 897 -20.54 20.13 35.62
N ASP A 898 -21.31 19.97 36.70
CA ASP A 898 -21.32 18.76 37.53
C ASP A 898 -21.82 17.51 36.77
N THR A 899 -21.04 16.44 36.77
CA THR A 899 -21.40 15.15 36.18
C THR A 899 -22.20 14.29 37.16
N SER A 900 -23.54 14.40 37.10
CA SER A 900 -24.49 13.72 37.98
C SER A 900 -24.71 12.23 37.63
N PHE A 901 -23.65 11.41 37.69
CA PHE A 901 -23.73 9.99 37.34
C PHE A 901 -24.88 9.27 38.07
N PRO A 902 -25.73 8.49 37.36
CA PRO A 902 -26.83 7.76 37.98
C PRO A 902 -26.28 6.59 38.83
N LEU A 903 -26.07 6.87 40.11
CA LEU A 903 -25.58 5.92 41.12
C LEU A 903 -26.65 4.89 41.49
N GLU A 904 -26.82 3.91 40.60
CA GLU A 904 -27.66 2.71 40.71
C GLU A 904 -29.19 2.93 40.81
N PRO A 905 -30.01 1.99 40.32
CA PRO A 905 -31.44 1.99 40.61
C PRO A 905 -31.70 1.61 42.08
N LYS A 906 -32.71 2.24 42.68
CA LYS A 906 -33.31 1.83 43.96
C LYS A 906 -34.36 0.73 43.77
#